data_AF-A0A933TP22-F1
#
_entry.id   AF-A0A933TP22-F1
#
_cell.length_a   1.000
_cell.length_b   1.000
_cell.length_c   1.000
_cell.angle_alpha   90.00
_cell.angle_beta   90.00
_cell.angle_gamma   90.00
#
_symmetry.space_group_name_H-M   'P 1'
#
loop_
_entity.id
_entity.type
_entity.pdbx_description
1 polymer ?
#
loop_
_entity_poly.entity_id
_entity_poly.type
_entity_poly.pdbx_seq_one_letter_code
_entity_poly.pdbx_strand_id
1 'polypeptide(L)'
;MATRFKVLFLSMLLAAAQADAAPRKGDKVTPFALDSTSGVKVTEKTLQGADLGVMYFFSTEKCAVCLDGLERLRQVASQYGDDRISLVAVGKQDLGTLKKLPVAERPLVLLAGNTQTLANYNAQYVLPVTYVTGPGGEVLGVLQGGGASTEAMLISLAEKQIQRKKTKSAKGIFEMADKAGGGSLAKAGIGHSLLKEGRLDEAEGVFRALTKDKDKQTAVRGLEGLAEVYLAKGQTDQAIKYANDALAMIPGRSTANLILARAQHKKGQGKEAEQSIARATQDGAQSDFSFQRSDAHLIKGNLLRNKEPSIALTSFKIAARENPHSVEALSNQGALLQAAGDPKQALEVLKKAGGLDPTDKLLHGLVRQAEAAIGQSKDLERQRYIDQTVKDLAARFRENQAKTPANADDWTSPPMVVSILNLQEEAGDPLTARLGVAGVLHHDLQIALAGKGVQVVERAVIDKLLAELNLGSSALADPDTQLKLGRVMAARLMATGGVHPNAGNQSLATLRLVDVETTGIAMSASERMSANPDLAQTAESLAAAIAKTIRDKYPLKGRLALVEGETVILNLGKKHGVAMGQEFSVLGKPEPIELNGKVLGQRETKLGSLRVTKVEDGLAYGAVVARTAAWDKNQRIVQKD
;
A
#
# COMPACT_ATOMS: atom_id res chain seq x y z
N MET A 1 12.87 -62.57 -24.44
CA MET A 1 13.30 -61.43 -25.29
C MET A 1 13.13 -60.16 -24.50
N ALA A 2 14.25 -59.63 -24.02
CA ALA A 2 14.33 -58.41 -23.22
C ALA A 2 14.79 -57.27 -24.12
N THR A 3 14.18 -56.09 -24.01
CA THR A 3 14.82 -54.84 -24.45
C THR A 3 14.23 -53.67 -23.67
N ARG A 4 14.83 -53.39 -22.51
CA ARG A 4 14.71 -52.11 -21.81
C ARG A 4 15.74 -51.16 -22.42
N PHE A 5 15.28 -50.09 -23.08
CA PHE A 5 16.15 -48.98 -23.48
C PHE A 5 16.49 -48.16 -22.22
N LYS A 6 17.76 -48.23 -21.79
CA LYS A 6 18.37 -47.26 -20.87
C LYS A 6 18.96 -46.16 -21.74
N VAL A 7 18.36 -44.95 -21.72
CA VAL A 7 19.02 -43.74 -22.20
C VAL A 7 19.76 -43.13 -21.01
N LEU A 8 21.08 -43.23 -21.04
CA LEU A 8 22.00 -42.60 -20.10
C LEU A 8 22.15 -41.13 -20.56
N PHE A 9 21.55 -40.17 -19.85
CA PHE A 9 21.83 -38.75 -20.07
C PHE A 9 23.14 -38.40 -19.36
N LEU A 10 24.22 -38.30 -20.13
CA LEU A 10 25.52 -37.81 -19.70
C LEU A 10 25.43 -36.28 -19.59
N SER A 11 25.46 -35.76 -18.37
CA SER A 11 25.53 -34.33 -18.06
C SER A 11 26.94 -33.80 -18.36
N MET A 12 27.15 -33.36 -19.61
CA MET A 12 28.31 -32.54 -19.96
C MET A 12 27.99 -31.08 -19.60
N LEU A 13 28.63 -30.57 -18.54
CA LEU A 13 28.74 -29.14 -18.26
C LEU A 13 29.55 -28.48 -19.38
N LEU A 14 28.86 -28.02 -20.44
CA LEU A 14 29.39 -26.94 -21.27
C LEU A 14 28.97 -25.62 -20.62
N ALA A 15 29.93 -24.97 -19.97
CA ALA A 15 29.89 -23.52 -19.78
C ALA A 15 30.10 -22.85 -21.15
N ALA A 16 29.05 -22.85 -21.97
CA ALA A 16 28.99 -21.98 -23.12
C ALA A 16 28.86 -20.55 -22.58
N ALA A 17 29.87 -19.72 -22.80
CA ALA A 17 29.73 -18.28 -22.71
C ALA A 17 28.63 -17.89 -23.72
N GLN A 18 27.39 -17.74 -23.24
CA GLN A 18 26.33 -17.13 -24.01
C GLN A 18 26.82 -15.73 -24.37
N ALA A 19 26.93 -15.43 -25.66
CA ALA A 19 26.93 -14.06 -26.10
C ALA A 19 25.57 -13.49 -25.67
N ASP A 20 25.54 -12.82 -24.51
CA ASP A 20 24.31 -12.24 -23.98
C ASP A 20 23.74 -11.29 -25.03
N ALA A 21 22.49 -11.54 -25.44
CA ALA A 21 21.79 -10.65 -26.34
C ALA A 21 21.71 -9.25 -25.72
N ALA A 22 21.87 -8.21 -26.53
CA ALA A 22 21.83 -6.84 -26.03
C ALA A 22 20.54 -6.57 -25.23
N PRO A 23 20.63 -5.86 -24.09
CA PRO A 23 19.51 -5.75 -23.17
C PRO A 23 18.34 -5.05 -23.84
N ARG A 24 17.12 -5.50 -23.56
CA ARG A 24 15.87 -4.98 -24.11
C ARG A 24 15.07 -4.33 -23.00
N LYS A 25 13.97 -3.67 -23.37
CA LYS A 25 13.04 -3.10 -22.40
C LYS A 25 12.57 -4.18 -21.41
N GLY A 26 12.74 -3.93 -20.12
CA GLY A 26 12.45 -4.85 -19.02
C GLY A 26 13.67 -5.62 -18.49
N ASP A 27 14.77 -5.68 -19.24
CA ASP A 27 16.00 -6.33 -18.79
C ASP A 27 16.78 -5.43 -17.82
N LYS A 28 17.73 -6.01 -17.09
CA LYS A 28 18.73 -5.22 -16.34
C LYS A 28 19.85 -4.78 -17.26
N VAL A 29 20.42 -3.61 -16.96
CA VAL A 29 21.67 -3.17 -17.60
C VAL A 29 22.74 -4.24 -17.47
N THR A 30 23.39 -4.56 -18.59
CA THR A 30 24.50 -5.50 -18.62
C THR A 30 25.69 -4.92 -17.85
N PRO A 31 26.40 -5.71 -17.01
CA PRO A 31 27.57 -5.21 -16.31
C PRO A 31 28.63 -4.63 -17.24
N PHE A 32 29.27 -3.53 -16.83
CA PHE A 32 30.38 -2.92 -17.55
C PHE A 32 31.37 -2.28 -16.58
N ALA A 33 32.62 -2.15 -17.01
CA ALA A 33 33.63 -1.41 -16.27
C ALA A 33 34.49 -0.67 -17.29
N LEU A 34 34.31 0.66 -17.36
CA LEU A 34 34.97 1.51 -18.34
C LEU A 34 35.70 2.65 -17.64
N ASP A 35 36.76 3.15 -18.26
CA ASP A 35 37.52 4.28 -17.76
C ASP A 35 36.89 5.58 -18.25
N SER A 36 36.76 6.54 -17.35
CA SER A 36 36.29 7.89 -17.66
C SER A 36 37.42 8.83 -18.05
N THR A 37 37.07 9.96 -18.66
CA THR A 37 38.05 11.01 -19.01
C THR A 37 38.75 11.61 -17.79
N SER A 38 38.18 11.51 -16.57
CA SER A 38 38.80 11.94 -15.32
C SER A 38 39.70 10.89 -14.67
N GLY A 39 39.78 9.68 -15.25
CA GLY A 39 40.56 8.57 -14.70
C GLY A 39 39.82 7.77 -13.62
N VAL A 40 38.53 8.02 -13.40
CA VAL A 40 37.69 7.22 -12.52
C VAL A 40 37.13 6.02 -13.29
N LYS A 41 37.18 4.82 -12.71
CA LYS A 41 36.52 3.64 -13.26
C LYS A 41 35.02 3.69 -12.95
N VAL A 42 34.20 3.60 -13.99
CA VAL A 42 32.74 3.70 -13.92
C VAL A 42 32.13 2.35 -14.29
N THR A 43 31.14 1.92 -13.49
CA THR A 43 30.45 0.64 -13.70
C THR A 43 28.94 0.82 -13.81
N GLU A 44 28.23 -0.27 -14.12
CA GLU A 44 26.76 -0.31 -14.20
C GLU A 44 26.07 0.17 -12.93
N LYS A 45 26.75 0.11 -11.78
CA LYS A 45 26.25 0.62 -10.49
C LYS A 45 25.87 2.10 -10.55
N THR A 46 26.54 2.88 -11.38
CA THR A 46 26.26 4.31 -11.60
C THR A 46 24.86 4.53 -12.19
N LEU A 47 24.39 3.61 -13.04
CA LEU A 47 23.04 3.63 -13.59
C LEU A 47 22.04 2.98 -12.63
N GLN A 48 22.46 1.94 -11.90
CA GLN A 48 21.60 1.25 -10.93
C GLN A 48 21.23 2.11 -9.72
N GLY A 49 22.13 3.01 -9.30
CA GLY A 49 21.92 3.92 -8.18
C GLY A 49 21.08 5.16 -8.51
N ALA A 50 20.75 5.39 -9.78
CA ALA A 50 19.95 6.53 -10.22
C ALA A 50 18.46 6.17 -10.36
N ASP A 51 17.59 7.16 -10.16
CA ASP A 51 16.16 7.02 -10.48
C ASP A 51 15.93 7.00 -11.99
N LEU A 52 16.84 7.64 -12.73
CA LEU A 52 16.82 7.75 -14.19
C LEU A 52 18.25 7.74 -14.71
N GLY A 53 18.61 6.70 -15.45
CA GLY A 53 19.90 6.60 -16.11
C GLY A 53 19.77 6.77 -17.62
N VAL A 54 20.79 7.34 -18.25
CA VAL A 54 20.95 7.35 -19.71
C VAL A 54 22.35 6.85 -20.02
N MET A 55 22.44 5.82 -20.86
CA MET A 55 23.69 5.33 -21.43
C MET A 55 23.68 5.59 -22.94
N TYR A 56 24.47 6.55 -23.38
CA TYR A 56 24.51 7.05 -24.75
C TYR A 56 25.79 6.60 -25.46
N PHE A 57 25.68 5.68 -26.40
CA PHE A 57 26.80 5.21 -27.20
C PHE A 57 26.95 6.06 -28.45
N PHE A 58 28.17 6.51 -28.72
CA PHE A 58 28.44 7.47 -29.80
C PHE A 58 29.81 7.27 -30.46
N SER A 59 30.00 7.90 -31.61
CA SER A 59 31.28 8.00 -32.32
C SER A 59 31.58 9.45 -32.68
N THR A 60 32.83 9.87 -32.52
CA THR A 60 33.30 11.18 -33.04
C THR A 60 33.62 11.14 -34.52
N GLU A 61 33.75 9.95 -35.11
CA GLU A 61 34.06 9.75 -36.52
C GLU A 61 32.78 9.49 -37.33
N LYS A 62 32.61 10.26 -38.42
CA LYS A 62 31.55 10.08 -39.43
C LYS A 62 30.13 9.98 -38.86
N CYS A 63 29.86 10.62 -37.72
CA CYS A 63 28.55 10.62 -37.07
C CYS A 63 28.19 12.01 -36.52
N ALA A 64 27.69 12.90 -37.37
CA ALA A 64 27.27 14.24 -36.93
C ALA A 64 26.13 14.19 -35.90
N VAL A 65 25.18 13.26 -36.09
CA VAL A 65 24.04 13.05 -35.18
C VAL A 65 24.49 12.58 -33.79
N CYS A 66 25.61 11.85 -33.71
CA CYS A 66 26.22 11.45 -32.44
C CYS A 66 26.66 12.66 -31.61
N LEU A 67 27.29 13.65 -32.27
CA LEU A 67 27.79 14.84 -31.60
C LEU A 67 26.67 15.79 -31.21
N ASP A 68 25.64 15.94 -32.05
CA ASP A 68 24.43 16.72 -31.71
C ASP A 68 23.68 16.11 -30.51
N GLY A 69 23.49 14.78 -30.49
CA GLY A 69 22.87 14.10 -29.36
C GLY A 69 23.69 14.24 -28.07
N LEU A 70 25.01 14.13 -28.15
CA LEU A 70 25.91 14.33 -27.01
C LEU A 70 25.80 15.76 -26.44
N GLU A 71 25.78 16.77 -27.31
CA GLU A 71 25.64 18.17 -26.92
C GLU A 71 24.29 18.46 -26.25
N ARG A 72 23.19 17.89 -26.75
CA ARG A 72 21.88 18.03 -26.11
C ARG A 72 21.82 17.33 -24.76
N LEU A 73 22.42 16.15 -24.62
CA LEU A 73 22.54 15.49 -23.31
C LEU A 73 23.34 16.35 -22.33
N ARG A 74 24.42 17.00 -22.79
CA ARG A 74 25.20 17.94 -21.96
C ARG A 74 24.34 19.12 -21.50
N GLN A 75 23.51 19.70 -22.38
CA GLN A 75 22.60 20.79 -22.02
C GLN A 75 21.55 20.34 -21.00
N VAL A 76 20.95 19.16 -21.19
CA VAL A 76 20.03 18.57 -20.23
C VAL A 76 20.72 18.37 -18.88
N ALA A 77 21.92 17.78 -18.89
CA ALA A 77 22.70 17.54 -17.69
C ALA A 77 22.95 18.87 -16.94
N SER A 78 23.38 19.90 -17.65
CA SER A 78 23.71 21.21 -17.09
C SER A 78 22.50 21.95 -16.51
N GLN A 79 21.35 21.90 -17.21
CA GLN A 79 20.16 22.66 -16.83
C GLN A 79 19.24 21.91 -15.85
N TYR A 80 19.21 20.58 -15.95
CA TYR A 80 18.21 19.74 -15.29
C TYR A 80 18.79 18.52 -14.58
N GLY A 81 20.12 18.38 -14.53
CA GLY A 81 20.79 17.35 -13.76
C GLY A 81 20.47 17.49 -12.26
N ASP A 82 20.21 16.36 -11.62
CA ASP A 82 20.14 16.23 -10.17
C ASP A 82 20.85 14.93 -9.76
N ASP A 83 21.13 14.75 -8.46
CA ASP A 83 21.85 13.57 -7.95
C ASP A 83 21.12 12.24 -8.21
N ARG A 84 19.87 12.29 -8.69
CA ARG A 84 19.04 11.13 -9.00
C ARG A 84 18.95 10.86 -10.50
N ILE A 85 19.64 11.63 -11.34
CA ILE A 85 19.80 11.39 -12.79
C ILE A 85 21.27 11.07 -13.08
N SER A 86 21.51 9.96 -13.78
CA SER A 86 22.84 9.55 -14.19
C SER A 86 22.94 9.57 -15.71
N LEU A 87 23.82 10.40 -16.25
CA LEU A 87 24.03 10.54 -17.70
C LEU A 87 25.45 10.09 -18.02
N VAL A 88 25.55 9.01 -18.79
CA VAL A 88 26.80 8.38 -19.17
C VAL A 88 26.86 8.32 -20.69
N ALA A 89 27.92 8.84 -21.29
CA ALA A 89 28.17 8.73 -22.72
C ALA A 89 29.42 7.88 -22.98
N VAL A 90 29.27 6.84 -23.80
CA VAL A 90 30.31 5.87 -24.12
C VAL A 90 30.76 6.08 -25.56
N GLY A 91 31.96 6.61 -25.74
CA GLY A 91 32.55 6.83 -27.04
C GLY A 91 33.23 5.57 -27.57
N LYS A 92 33.17 5.35 -28.89
CA LYS A 92 33.93 4.28 -29.56
C LYS A 92 35.45 4.55 -29.58
N GLN A 93 35.84 5.80 -29.40
CA GLN A 93 37.23 6.26 -29.41
C GLN A 93 37.93 6.05 -28.06
N ASP A 94 39.26 6.11 -28.08
CA ASP A 94 40.10 6.05 -26.89
C ASP A 94 39.99 7.31 -26.00
N LEU A 95 40.44 7.20 -24.76
CA LEU A 95 40.41 8.29 -23.77
C LEU A 95 41.11 9.57 -24.24
N GLY A 96 42.23 9.45 -24.96
CA GLY A 96 42.99 10.61 -25.44
C GLY A 96 42.22 11.40 -26.48
N THR A 97 41.47 10.72 -27.34
CA THR A 97 40.56 11.34 -28.31
C THR A 97 39.35 11.97 -27.61
N LEU A 98 38.72 11.27 -26.66
CA LEU A 98 37.55 11.79 -25.93
C LEU A 98 37.87 13.00 -25.05
N LYS A 99 39.07 13.07 -24.45
CA LYS A 99 39.53 14.23 -23.66
C LYS A 99 39.61 15.54 -24.45
N LYS A 100 39.64 15.48 -25.79
CA LYS A 100 39.68 16.65 -26.67
C LYS A 100 38.29 17.21 -26.98
N LEU A 101 37.21 16.51 -26.62
CA LEU A 101 35.86 16.99 -26.84
C LEU A 101 35.56 18.19 -25.92
N PRO A 102 34.86 19.23 -26.40
CA PRO A 102 34.49 20.40 -25.61
C PRO A 102 33.31 20.11 -24.66
N VAL A 103 33.36 19.00 -23.94
CA VAL A 103 32.30 18.50 -23.07
C VAL A 103 32.86 18.33 -21.66
N ALA A 104 32.37 19.14 -20.72
CA ALA A 104 32.72 18.99 -19.32
C ALA A 104 32.15 17.67 -18.76
N GLU A 105 32.98 16.91 -18.06
CA GLU A 105 32.64 15.56 -17.56
C GLU A 105 31.62 15.56 -16.41
N ARG A 106 31.32 16.73 -15.85
CA ARG A 106 30.21 16.89 -14.90
C ARG A 106 29.25 17.93 -15.45
N PRO A 107 27.94 17.63 -15.49
CA PRO A 107 27.27 16.43 -14.96
C PRO A 107 27.10 15.25 -15.96
N LEU A 108 27.78 15.25 -17.11
CA LEU A 108 27.75 14.16 -18.11
C LEU A 108 29.07 13.38 -18.14
N VAL A 109 29.06 12.11 -17.73
CA VAL A 109 30.28 11.29 -17.64
C VAL A 109 30.66 10.71 -18.99
N LEU A 110 31.88 10.99 -19.47
CA LEU A 110 32.42 10.45 -20.72
C LEU A 110 33.29 9.22 -20.47
N LEU A 111 32.98 8.10 -21.12
CA LEU A 111 33.68 6.82 -21.00
C LEU A 111 34.25 6.37 -22.34
N ALA A 112 35.45 5.79 -22.31
CA ALA A 112 36.00 5.08 -23.48
C ALA A 112 35.45 3.66 -23.52
N GLY A 113 34.70 3.33 -24.57
CA GLY A 113 34.12 2.00 -24.77
C GLY A 113 35.17 0.96 -25.16
N ASN A 114 35.09 -0.24 -24.59
CA ASN A 114 35.86 -1.40 -25.02
C ASN A 114 35.04 -2.31 -25.94
N THR A 115 35.70 -3.21 -26.68
CA THR A 115 35.05 -4.11 -27.65
C THR A 115 33.92 -4.93 -27.04
N GLN A 116 34.11 -5.45 -25.82
CA GLN A 116 33.12 -6.29 -25.15
C GLN A 116 31.85 -5.48 -24.80
N THR A 117 32.00 -4.31 -24.18
CA THR A 117 30.86 -3.47 -23.81
C THR A 117 30.13 -2.96 -25.05
N LEU A 118 30.85 -2.55 -26.10
CA LEU A 118 30.22 -2.14 -27.36
C LEU A 118 29.43 -3.28 -28.01
N ALA A 119 29.93 -4.53 -27.95
CA ALA A 119 29.21 -5.70 -28.46
C ALA A 119 27.97 -6.02 -27.61
N ASN A 120 28.10 -6.03 -26.28
CA ASN A 120 27.02 -6.33 -25.33
C ASN A 120 25.82 -5.37 -25.44
N TYR A 121 26.05 -4.15 -25.93
CA TYR A 121 25.00 -3.13 -26.10
C TYR A 121 24.65 -2.88 -27.58
N ASN A 122 25.08 -3.75 -28.49
CA ASN A 122 24.89 -3.61 -29.95
C ASN A 122 25.36 -2.25 -30.51
N ALA A 123 26.35 -1.64 -29.86
CA ALA A 123 26.89 -0.32 -30.18
C ALA A 123 28.17 -0.38 -31.03
N GLN A 124 28.60 -1.57 -31.45
CA GLN A 124 29.80 -1.74 -32.27
C GLN A 124 29.62 -1.23 -33.71
N TYR A 125 28.41 -1.45 -34.26
CA TYR A 125 28.05 -1.17 -35.65
C TYR A 125 26.88 -0.19 -35.80
N VAL A 126 25.98 -0.13 -34.81
CA VAL A 126 24.84 0.79 -34.82
C VAL A 126 25.15 1.93 -33.86
N LEU A 127 25.18 3.16 -34.35
CA LEU A 127 25.39 4.37 -33.55
C LEU A 127 24.57 5.54 -34.13
N PRO A 128 24.10 6.48 -33.28
CA PRO A 128 24.10 6.40 -31.82
C PRO A 128 23.13 5.33 -31.31
N VAL A 129 23.36 4.86 -30.09
CA VAL A 129 22.44 3.97 -29.36
C VAL A 129 22.23 4.52 -27.97
N THR A 130 20.98 4.66 -27.54
CA THR A 130 20.64 5.19 -26.22
C THR A 130 19.85 4.18 -25.43
N TYR A 131 20.32 3.87 -24.22
CA TYR A 131 19.58 3.12 -23.23
C TYR A 131 19.07 4.06 -22.16
N VAL A 132 17.77 4.08 -21.94
CA VAL A 132 17.14 4.79 -20.83
C VAL A 132 16.83 3.78 -19.74
N THR A 133 17.27 4.02 -18.52
CA THR A 133 17.15 3.09 -17.39
C THR A 133 16.38 3.72 -16.24
N GLY A 134 15.65 2.90 -15.51
CA GLY A 134 14.92 3.27 -14.29
C GLY A 134 15.62 2.77 -13.03
N PRO A 135 14.93 2.85 -11.89
CA PRO A 135 15.47 2.44 -10.59
C PRO A 135 16.06 1.03 -10.60
N GLY A 136 17.24 0.87 -10.01
CA GLY A 136 17.95 -0.40 -9.98
C GLY A 136 18.44 -0.88 -11.35
N GLY A 137 18.56 0.02 -12.33
CA GLY A 137 19.15 -0.25 -13.65
C GLY A 137 18.27 -1.10 -14.57
N GLU A 138 16.95 -1.03 -14.42
CA GLU A 138 16.02 -1.65 -15.38
C GLU A 138 15.96 -0.83 -16.68
N VAL A 139 16.09 -1.46 -17.83
CA VAL A 139 16.03 -0.80 -19.14
C VAL A 139 14.58 -0.45 -19.45
N LEU A 140 14.28 0.85 -19.56
CA LEU A 140 12.95 1.37 -19.85
C LEU A 140 12.71 1.56 -21.36
N GLY A 141 13.78 1.76 -22.11
CA GLY A 141 13.74 1.96 -23.55
C GLY A 141 15.13 1.90 -24.18
N VAL A 142 15.16 1.50 -25.45
CA VAL A 142 16.36 1.46 -26.28
C VAL A 142 16.06 2.19 -27.58
N LEU A 143 16.91 3.16 -27.93
CA LEU A 143 16.81 3.96 -29.16
C LEU A 143 18.06 3.70 -30.00
N GLN A 144 17.91 3.37 -31.28
CA GLN A 144 19.02 2.97 -32.15
C GLN A 144 19.00 3.75 -33.48
N GLY A 145 20.17 4.21 -33.94
CA GLY A 145 20.39 4.80 -35.26
C GLY A 145 20.42 6.34 -35.30
N GLY A 146 20.81 6.90 -36.45
CA GLY A 146 21.02 8.34 -36.66
C GLY A 146 19.83 9.13 -37.22
N GLY A 147 18.61 8.57 -37.20
CA GLY A 147 17.40 9.28 -37.61
C GLY A 147 16.90 10.26 -36.54
N ALA A 148 15.58 10.32 -36.30
CA ALA A 148 14.96 11.13 -35.25
C ALA A 148 15.27 10.64 -33.80
N SER A 149 16.44 10.05 -33.59
CA SER A 149 16.85 9.39 -32.34
C SER A 149 17.17 10.39 -31.24
N THR A 150 17.68 11.56 -31.60
CA THR A 150 17.96 12.65 -30.67
C THR A 150 16.66 13.25 -30.11
N GLU A 151 15.66 13.52 -30.95
CA GLU A 151 14.37 14.03 -30.51
C GLU A 151 13.62 12.97 -29.71
N ALA A 152 13.63 11.70 -30.16
CA ALA A 152 13.03 10.59 -29.44
C ALA A 152 13.66 10.38 -28.05
N MET A 153 14.99 10.56 -27.94
CA MET A 153 15.70 10.52 -26.67
C MET A 153 15.24 11.64 -25.74
N LEU A 154 15.16 12.88 -26.23
CA LEU A 154 14.69 14.02 -25.43
C LEU A 154 13.23 13.84 -25.00
N ILE A 155 12.35 13.40 -25.90
CA ILE A 155 10.94 13.10 -25.60
C ILE A 155 10.84 12.01 -24.52
N SER A 156 11.61 10.92 -24.67
CA SER A 156 11.63 9.84 -23.70
C SER A 156 12.11 10.33 -22.32
N LEU A 157 13.15 11.15 -22.29
CA LEU A 157 13.67 11.70 -21.04
C LEU A 157 12.69 12.66 -20.37
N ALA A 158 12.08 13.56 -21.15
CA ALA A 158 11.05 14.48 -20.67
C ALA A 158 9.85 13.73 -20.10
N GLU A 159 9.41 12.66 -20.76
CA GLU A 159 8.36 11.78 -20.28
C GLU A 159 8.73 11.15 -18.92
N LYS A 160 9.97 10.68 -18.75
CA LYS A 160 10.43 10.14 -17.46
C LYS A 160 10.48 11.21 -16.37
N GLN A 161 10.74 12.47 -16.72
CA GLN A 161 10.62 13.56 -15.75
C GLN A 161 9.17 13.83 -15.34
N ILE A 162 8.17 13.71 -16.25
CA ILE A 162 6.75 13.73 -15.87
C ILE A 162 6.45 12.62 -14.87
N GLN A 163 6.90 11.39 -15.15
CA GLN A 163 6.71 10.23 -14.28
C GLN A 163 7.32 10.43 -12.88
N ARG A 164 8.47 11.11 -12.81
CA ARG A 164 9.15 11.50 -11.55
C ARG A 164 8.54 12.73 -10.87
N LYS A 165 7.43 13.27 -11.37
CA LYS A 165 6.79 14.51 -10.88
C LYS A 165 7.69 15.76 -10.98
N LYS A 166 8.70 15.74 -11.88
CA LYS A 166 9.63 16.86 -12.18
C LYS A 166 9.15 17.66 -13.39
N THR A 167 7.96 18.25 -13.28
CA THR A 167 7.22 18.87 -14.41
C THR A 167 7.97 20.03 -15.08
N LYS A 168 8.66 20.88 -14.32
CA LYS A 168 9.47 21.99 -14.88
C LYS A 168 10.62 21.49 -15.76
N SER A 169 11.32 20.43 -15.30
CA SER A 169 12.39 19.78 -16.06
C SER A 169 11.82 19.12 -17.31
N ALA A 170 10.71 18.38 -17.17
CA ALA A 170 10.02 17.77 -18.31
C ALA A 170 9.67 18.79 -19.39
N LYS A 171 9.05 19.92 -19.00
CA LYS A 171 8.70 21.01 -19.91
C LYS A 171 9.92 21.52 -20.68
N GLY A 172 11.00 21.85 -19.98
CA GLY A 172 12.22 22.35 -20.61
C GLY A 172 12.85 21.37 -21.59
N ILE A 173 12.86 20.07 -21.25
CA ILE A 173 13.36 19.03 -22.15
C ILE A 173 12.44 18.83 -23.37
N PHE A 174 11.11 18.95 -23.20
CA PHE A 174 10.19 18.95 -24.34
C PHE A 174 10.37 20.16 -25.25
N GLU A 175 10.67 21.35 -24.71
CA GLU A 175 11.02 22.54 -25.51
C GLU A 175 12.32 22.33 -26.29
N MET A 176 13.31 21.66 -25.70
CA MET A 176 14.52 21.25 -26.41
C MET A 176 14.20 20.25 -27.52
N ALA A 177 13.31 19.29 -27.26
CA ALA A 177 12.87 18.31 -28.25
C ALA A 177 12.10 18.97 -29.41
N ASP A 178 11.23 19.94 -29.14
CA ASP A 178 10.50 20.68 -30.16
C ASP A 178 11.47 21.44 -31.08
N LYS A 179 12.44 22.16 -30.50
CA LYS A 179 13.51 22.83 -31.24
C LYS A 179 14.39 21.87 -32.04
N ALA A 180 14.48 20.62 -31.61
CA ALA A 180 15.24 19.58 -32.28
C ALA A 180 14.49 18.93 -33.46
N GLY A 181 13.19 19.20 -33.63
CA GLY A 181 12.36 18.55 -34.66
C GLY A 181 11.33 17.55 -34.12
N GLY A 182 11.13 17.48 -32.80
CA GLY A 182 10.20 16.55 -32.14
C GLY A 182 8.71 16.80 -32.44
N GLY A 183 8.41 17.89 -33.17
CA GLY A 183 7.12 18.14 -33.80
C GLY A 183 5.94 18.18 -32.83
N SER A 184 4.78 17.69 -33.27
CA SER A 184 3.56 17.76 -32.46
C SER A 184 3.59 16.90 -31.20
N LEU A 185 4.41 15.85 -31.15
CA LEU A 185 4.58 15.02 -29.95
C LEU A 185 5.31 15.79 -28.83
N ALA A 186 6.39 16.51 -29.17
CA ALA A 186 7.08 17.37 -28.21
C ALA A 186 6.16 18.49 -27.70
N LYS A 187 5.43 19.17 -28.59
CA LYS A 187 4.45 20.21 -28.22
C LYS A 187 3.34 19.68 -27.32
N ALA A 188 2.81 18.49 -27.59
CA ALA A 188 1.83 17.85 -26.71
C ALA A 188 2.43 17.60 -25.31
N GLY A 189 3.70 17.16 -25.24
CA GLY A 189 4.44 17.01 -23.99
C GLY A 189 4.60 18.32 -23.20
N ILE A 190 4.84 19.45 -23.88
CA ILE A 190 4.83 20.79 -23.26
C ILE A 190 3.46 21.08 -22.65
N GLY A 191 2.38 20.86 -23.42
CA GLY A 191 1.00 21.05 -22.95
C GLY A 191 0.66 20.20 -21.72
N HIS A 192 1.03 18.92 -21.71
CA HIS A 192 0.84 18.06 -20.54
C HIS A 192 1.69 18.49 -19.34
N SER A 193 2.91 19.01 -19.57
CA SER A 193 3.74 19.55 -18.49
C SER A 193 3.09 20.79 -17.85
N LEU A 194 2.55 21.69 -18.66
CA LEU A 194 1.78 22.87 -18.20
C LEU A 194 0.51 22.47 -17.43
N LEU A 195 -0.20 21.42 -17.88
CA LEU A 195 -1.35 20.86 -17.15
C LEU A 195 -0.97 20.39 -15.75
N LYS A 196 0.13 19.64 -15.62
CA LYS A 196 0.62 19.16 -14.32
C LYS A 196 1.14 20.29 -13.42
N GLU A 197 1.54 21.42 -13.99
CA GLU A 197 1.87 22.66 -13.26
C GLU A 197 0.63 23.49 -12.87
N GLY A 198 -0.57 23.11 -13.33
CA GLY A 198 -1.81 23.88 -13.10
C GLY A 198 -1.94 25.12 -13.98
N ARG A 199 -1.08 25.31 -14.98
CA ARG A 199 -1.09 26.44 -15.91
C ARG A 199 -2.07 26.17 -17.06
N LEU A 200 -3.35 26.08 -16.71
CA LEU A 200 -4.40 25.56 -17.59
C LEU A 200 -4.60 26.39 -18.86
N ASP A 201 -4.49 27.71 -18.80
CA ASP A 201 -4.71 28.59 -19.96
C ASP A 201 -3.57 28.50 -20.98
N GLU A 202 -2.32 28.39 -20.51
CA GLU A 202 -1.17 28.18 -21.39
C GLU A 202 -1.22 26.80 -22.04
N ALA A 203 -1.59 25.77 -21.27
CA ALA A 203 -1.80 24.43 -21.82
C ALA A 203 -2.89 24.44 -22.89
N GLU A 204 -4.02 25.12 -22.64
CA GLU A 204 -5.10 25.30 -23.61
C GLU A 204 -4.59 25.93 -24.91
N GLY A 205 -3.78 26.99 -24.82
CA GLY A 205 -3.19 27.66 -25.98
C GLY A 205 -2.35 26.71 -26.84
N VAL A 206 -1.49 25.91 -26.20
CA VAL A 206 -0.65 24.90 -26.89
C VAL A 206 -1.52 23.88 -27.61
N PHE A 207 -2.49 23.27 -26.92
CA PHE A 207 -3.32 22.22 -27.52
C PHE A 207 -4.26 22.77 -28.61
N ARG A 208 -4.81 23.97 -28.41
CA ARG A 208 -5.63 24.64 -29.43
C ARG A 208 -4.83 24.92 -30.70
N ALA A 209 -3.54 25.24 -30.60
CA ALA A 209 -2.69 25.39 -31.78
C ALA A 209 -2.54 24.06 -32.55
N LEU A 210 -2.38 22.93 -31.85
CA LEU A 210 -2.28 21.60 -32.47
C LEU A 210 -3.57 21.19 -33.20
N THR A 211 -4.75 21.57 -32.69
CA THR A 211 -6.03 21.24 -33.37
C THR A 211 -6.20 21.87 -34.75
N LYS A 212 -5.42 22.91 -35.07
CA LYS A 212 -5.50 23.61 -36.37
C LYS A 212 -4.65 22.94 -37.46
N ASP A 213 -3.84 21.95 -37.11
CA ASP A 213 -3.02 21.23 -38.08
C ASP A 213 -3.89 20.36 -39.00
N LYS A 214 -3.45 20.18 -40.24
CA LYS A 214 -4.13 19.32 -41.23
C LYS A 214 -3.85 17.84 -40.99
N ASP A 215 -2.71 17.53 -40.37
CA ASP A 215 -2.37 16.17 -39.97
C ASP A 215 -3.30 15.71 -38.84
N LYS A 216 -4.06 14.64 -39.09
CA LYS A 216 -5.03 14.10 -38.12
C LYS A 216 -4.36 13.68 -36.82
N GLN A 217 -3.15 13.14 -36.87
CA GLN A 217 -2.44 12.70 -35.66
C GLN A 217 -2.10 13.90 -34.75
N THR A 218 -1.67 15.00 -35.36
CA THR A 218 -1.42 16.26 -34.67
C THR A 218 -2.70 16.90 -34.14
N ALA A 219 -3.77 16.94 -34.94
CA ALA A 219 -5.04 17.48 -34.51
C ALA A 219 -5.65 16.68 -33.33
N VAL A 220 -5.57 15.34 -33.35
CA VAL A 220 -6.03 14.48 -32.24
C VAL A 220 -5.26 14.75 -30.95
N ARG A 221 -3.94 14.95 -31.00
CA ARG A 221 -3.16 15.35 -29.81
C ARG A 221 -3.68 16.64 -29.17
N GLY A 222 -4.04 17.61 -30.02
CA GLY A 222 -4.69 18.85 -29.59
C GLY A 222 -6.04 18.60 -28.93
N LEU A 223 -6.90 17.78 -29.53
CA LEU A 223 -8.23 17.46 -28.98
C LEU A 223 -8.14 16.71 -27.65
N GLU A 224 -7.24 15.73 -27.53
CA GLU A 224 -6.98 15.01 -26.27
C GLU A 224 -6.50 15.95 -25.17
N GLY A 225 -5.54 16.83 -25.49
CA GLY A 225 -5.04 17.80 -24.52
C GLY A 225 -6.10 18.83 -24.10
N LEU A 226 -6.92 19.32 -25.03
CA LEU A 226 -8.07 20.19 -24.69
C LEU A 226 -9.05 19.45 -23.78
N ALA A 227 -9.39 18.20 -24.08
CA ALA A 227 -10.26 17.40 -23.23
C ALA A 227 -9.72 17.30 -21.79
N GLU A 228 -8.40 17.11 -21.63
CA GLU A 228 -7.74 17.08 -20.31
C GLU A 228 -7.75 18.46 -19.61
N VAL A 229 -7.52 19.57 -20.34
CA VAL A 229 -7.64 20.94 -19.83
C VAL A 229 -9.05 21.20 -19.29
N TYR A 230 -10.08 20.93 -20.08
CA TYR A 230 -11.46 21.18 -19.68
C TYR A 230 -11.89 20.30 -18.51
N LEU A 231 -11.37 19.07 -18.42
CA LEU A 231 -11.58 18.20 -17.26
C LEU A 231 -10.93 18.77 -15.98
N ALA A 232 -9.73 19.34 -16.10
CA ALA A 232 -9.01 19.99 -15.00
C ALA A 232 -9.71 21.29 -14.56
N LYS A 233 -10.31 22.04 -15.49
CA LYS A 233 -11.16 23.22 -15.21
C LYS A 233 -12.52 22.86 -14.57
N GLY A 234 -12.85 21.57 -14.45
CA GLY A 234 -14.17 21.11 -13.96
C GLY A 234 -15.29 21.23 -14.99
N GLN A 235 -14.99 21.60 -16.23
CA GLN A 235 -15.93 21.75 -17.34
C GLN A 235 -16.15 20.39 -18.02
N THR A 236 -16.77 19.46 -17.29
CA THR A 236 -16.89 18.05 -17.64
C THR A 236 -17.57 17.80 -19.00
N ASP A 237 -18.60 18.56 -19.36
CA ASP A 237 -19.29 18.38 -20.65
C ASP A 237 -18.41 18.75 -21.85
N GLN A 238 -17.57 19.79 -21.72
CA GLN A 238 -16.60 20.13 -22.76
C GLN A 238 -15.51 19.07 -22.87
N ALA A 239 -15.04 18.53 -21.74
CA ALA A 239 -14.08 17.43 -21.73
C ALA A 239 -14.61 16.20 -22.48
N ILE A 240 -15.88 15.81 -22.23
CA ILE A 240 -16.55 14.72 -22.94
C ILE A 240 -16.63 15.02 -24.44
N LYS A 241 -17.02 16.24 -24.81
CA LYS A 241 -17.10 16.66 -26.22
C LYS A 241 -15.76 16.48 -26.93
N TYR A 242 -14.68 17.09 -26.42
CA TYR A 242 -13.36 17.02 -27.04
C TYR A 242 -12.80 15.59 -27.07
N ALA A 243 -13.05 14.78 -26.04
CA ALA A 243 -12.67 13.36 -26.04
C ALA A 243 -13.41 12.57 -27.13
N ASN A 244 -14.71 12.83 -27.33
CA ASN A 244 -15.47 12.21 -28.41
C ASN A 244 -15.01 12.71 -29.79
N ASP A 245 -14.70 13.99 -29.95
CA ASP A 245 -14.17 14.54 -31.20
C ASP A 245 -12.82 13.87 -31.55
N ALA A 246 -11.95 13.64 -30.57
CA ALA A 246 -10.71 12.90 -30.75
C ALA A 246 -10.95 11.45 -31.20
N LEU A 247 -11.92 10.76 -30.57
CA LEU A 247 -12.28 9.37 -30.91
C LEU A 247 -12.98 9.24 -32.26
N ALA A 248 -13.72 10.26 -32.68
CA ALA A 248 -14.33 10.33 -34.01
C ALA A 248 -13.26 10.52 -35.09
N MET A 249 -12.19 11.27 -34.79
CA MET A 249 -11.09 11.49 -35.72
C MET A 249 -10.16 10.29 -35.83
N ILE A 250 -9.77 9.70 -34.70
CA ILE A 250 -8.98 8.46 -34.63
C ILE A 250 -9.61 7.54 -33.58
N PRO A 251 -10.29 6.47 -34.01
CA PRO A 251 -10.81 5.46 -33.08
C PRO A 251 -9.70 4.72 -32.35
N GLY A 252 -9.97 4.22 -31.13
CA GLY A 252 -9.02 3.39 -30.39
C GLY A 252 -7.91 4.16 -29.65
N ARG A 253 -8.03 5.48 -29.53
CA ARG A 253 -7.15 6.30 -28.70
C ARG A 253 -7.37 5.99 -27.22
N SER A 254 -6.34 5.46 -26.57
CA SER A 254 -6.36 5.12 -25.14
C SER A 254 -6.55 6.38 -24.29
N THR A 255 -5.82 7.45 -24.60
CA THR A 255 -5.85 8.72 -23.87
C THR A 255 -7.23 9.37 -23.92
N ALA A 256 -7.84 9.46 -25.12
CA ALA A 256 -9.19 10.00 -25.24
C ALA A 256 -10.23 9.18 -24.46
N ASN A 257 -10.18 7.84 -24.52
CA ASN A 257 -11.05 6.98 -23.72
C ASN A 257 -10.81 7.11 -22.20
N LEU A 258 -9.55 7.28 -21.77
CA LEU A 258 -9.20 7.55 -20.38
C LEU A 258 -9.80 8.87 -19.90
N ILE A 259 -9.67 9.94 -20.67
CA ILE A 259 -10.25 11.25 -20.33
C ILE A 259 -11.77 11.17 -20.29
N LEU A 260 -12.38 10.50 -21.29
CA LEU A 260 -13.81 10.25 -21.33
C LEU A 260 -14.29 9.50 -20.08
N ALA A 261 -13.59 8.45 -19.66
CA ALA A 261 -13.90 7.71 -18.44
C ALA A 261 -13.82 8.58 -17.18
N ARG A 262 -12.77 9.41 -17.05
CA ARG A 262 -12.62 10.34 -15.92
C ARG A 262 -13.76 11.36 -15.88
N ALA A 263 -14.14 11.89 -17.04
CA ALA A 263 -15.24 12.85 -17.15
C ALA A 263 -16.60 12.21 -16.84
N GLN A 264 -16.86 11.01 -17.36
CA GLN A 264 -18.05 10.21 -17.05
C GLN A 264 -18.14 9.88 -15.56
N HIS A 265 -17.01 9.49 -14.94
CA HIS A 265 -16.94 9.24 -13.50
C HIS A 265 -17.34 10.48 -12.69
N LYS A 266 -16.80 11.67 -13.02
CA LYS A 266 -17.19 12.93 -12.38
C LYS A 266 -18.68 13.28 -12.55
N LYS A 267 -19.33 12.75 -13.59
CA LYS A 267 -20.76 12.93 -13.87
C LYS A 267 -21.65 11.86 -13.22
N GLY A 268 -21.08 10.93 -12.46
CA GLY A 268 -21.81 9.80 -11.86
C GLY A 268 -22.15 8.67 -12.84
N GLN A 269 -21.59 8.70 -14.05
CA GLN A 269 -21.84 7.72 -15.12
C GLN A 269 -20.88 6.54 -14.99
N GLY A 270 -21.03 5.77 -13.92
CA GLY A 270 -20.07 4.73 -13.54
C GLY A 270 -19.95 3.58 -14.56
N LYS A 271 -21.06 3.14 -15.15
CA LYS A 271 -21.05 2.05 -16.15
C LYS A 271 -20.35 2.47 -17.44
N GLU A 272 -20.62 3.68 -17.90
CA GLU A 272 -20.00 4.26 -19.08
C GLU A 272 -18.51 4.49 -18.85
N ALA A 273 -18.13 4.95 -17.65
CA ALA A 273 -16.73 5.09 -17.26
C ALA A 273 -15.98 3.75 -17.30
N GLU A 274 -16.57 2.67 -16.77
CA GLU A 274 -15.99 1.31 -16.84
C GLU A 274 -15.79 0.87 -18.29
N GLN A 275 -16.77 1.09 -19.18
CA GLN A 275 -16.66 0.76 -20.60
C GLN A 275 -15.58 1.59 -21.33
N SER A 276 -15.47 2.87 -21.00
CA SER A 276 -14.42 3.75 -21.54
C SER A 276 -13.03 3.30 -21.07
N ILE A 277 -12.86 2.89 -19.80
CA ILE A 277 -11.59 2.31 -19.31
C ILE A 277 -11.28 0.98 -19.99
N ALA A 278 -12.28 0.13 -20.24
CA ALA A 278 -12.09 -1.11 -20.99
C ALA A 278 -11.53 -0.83 -22.39
N ARG A 279 -12.08 0.15 -23.10
CA ARG A 279 -11.58 0.62 -24.40
C ARG A 279 -10.20 1.29 -24.31
N ALA A 280 -9.91 2.00 -23.22
CA ALA A 280 -8.61 2.63 -23.01
C ALA A 280 -7.47 1.62 -22.79
N THR A 281 -7.80 0.40 -22.37
CA THR A 281 -6.85 -0.65 -21.97
C THR A 281 -6.95 -1.91 -22.84
N GLN A 282 -7.68 -1.85 -23.96
CA GLN A 282 -7.77 -2.95 -24.91
C GLN A 282 -6.46 -3.13 -25.68
N ASP A 283 -6.22 -4.34 -26.16
CA ASP A 283 -5.04 -4.62 -26.98
C ASP A 283 -5.08 -3.77 -28.26
N GLY A 284 -3.94 -3.17 -28.61
CA GLY A 284 -3.81 -2.26 -29.75
C GLY A 284 -4.27 -0.82 -29.50
N ALA A 285 -4.74 -0.48 -28.29
CA ALA A 285 -5.07 0.91 -27.95
C ALA A 285 -3.82 1.81 -28.06
N GLN A 286 -3.99 2.95 -28.72
CA GLN A 286 -2.88 3.86 -29.03
C GLN A 286 -2.74 4.94 -27.96
N SER A 287 -1.51 5.21 -27.53
CA SER A 287 -1.16 6.32 -26.65
C SER A 287 0.13 6.96 -27.13
N ASP A 288 0.23 8.28 -26.99
CA ASP A 288 1.47 9.00 -27.28
C ASP A 288 2.50 8.86 -26.16
N PHE A 289 2.05 8.72 -24.90
CA PHE A 289 2.94 8.57 -23.74
C PHE A 289 2.59 7.34 -22.89
N SER A 290 3.61 6.67 -22.35
CA SER A 290 3.46 5.50 -21.47
C SER A 290 2.78 5.82 -20.13
N PHE A 291 2.95 7.03 -19.58
CA PHE A 291 2.24 7.40 -18.35
C PHE A 291 0.71 7.41 -18.54
N GLN A 292 0.21 7.70 -19.75
CA GLN A 292 -1.23 7.68 -20.05
C GLN A 292 -1.78 6.26 -20.02
N ARG A 293 -1.02 5.28 -20.56
CA ARG A 293 -1.37 3.86 -20.43
C ARG A 293 -1.30 3.39 -18.99
N SER A 294 -0.27 3.82 -18.26
CA SER A 294 -0.14 3.49 -16.83
C SER A 294 -1.37 3.96 -16.05
N ASP A 295 -1.78 5.21 -16.24
CA ASP A 295 -2.97 5.79 -15.61
C ASP A 295 -4.25 5.02 -15.94
N ALA A 296 -4.44 4.61 -17.20
CA ALA A 296 -5.62 3.84 -17.61
C ALA A 296 -5.67 2.46 -16.92
N HIS A 297 -4.53 1.77 -16.84
CA HIS A 297 -4.46 0.48 -16.14
C HIS A 297 -4.55 0.62 -14.62
N LEU A 298 -4.04 1.70 -14.03
CA LEU A 298 -4.22 2.01 -12.61
C LEU A 298 -5.72 2.13 -12.27
N ILE A 299 -6.45 2.92 -13.05
CA ILE A 299 -7.90 3.12 -12.85
C ILE A 299 -8.67 1.81 -13.08
N LYS A 300 -8.31 1.04 -14.11
CA LYS A 300 -8.90 -0.30 -14.33
C LYS A 300 -8.73 -1.20 -13.12
N GLY A 301 -7.51 -1.25 -12.56
CA GLY A 301 -7.23 -2.01 -11.35
C GLY A 301 -8.07 -1.55 -10.17
N ASN A 302 -8.19 -0.24 -9.97
CA ASN A 302 -8.99 0.34 -8.90
C ASN A 302 -10.50 0.03 -9.04
N LEU A 303 -11.04 0.02 -10.26
CA LEU A 303 -12.44 -0.32 -10.54
C LEU A 303 -12.74 -1.81 -10.34
N LEU A 304 -11.80 -2.68 -10.72
CA LEU A 304 -12.00 -4.13 -10.72
C LEU A 304 -11.56 -4.82 -9.42
N ARG A 305 -10.86 -4.15 -8.50
CA ARG A 305 -10.26 -4.77 -7.30
C ARG A 305 -11.19 -5.67 -6.47
N ASN A 306 -12.47 -5.29 -6.37
CA ASN A 306 -13.46 -6.05 -5.60
C ASN A 306 -14.25 -7.06 -6.46
N LYS A 307 -14.34 -6.84 -7.78
CA LYS A 307 -15.10 -7.68 -8.72
C LYS A 307 -14.23 -8.81 -9.27
N GLU A 308 -13.03 -8.45 -9.74
CA GLU A 308 -12.11 -9.31 -10.48
C GLU A 308 -10.65 -9.03 -10.02
N PRO A 309 -10.26 -9.48 -8.81
CA PRO A 309 -8.96 -9.13 -8.21
C PRO A 309 -7.75 -9.63 -9.03
N SER A 310 -7.89 -10.74 -9.76
CA SER A 310 -6.84 -11.24 -10.66
C SER A 310 -6.57 -10.30 -11.84
N ILE A 311 -7.62 -9.74 -12.44
CA ILE A 311 -7.51 -8.74 -13.51
C ILE A 311 -6.99 -7.43 -12.95
N ALA A 312 -7.42 -7.04 -11.75
CA ALA A 312 -6.91 -5.84 -11.08
C ALA A 312 -5.40 -5.93 -10.82
N LEU A 313 -4.92 -7.06 -10.30
CA LEU A 313 -3.49 -7.31 -10.09
C LEU A 313 -2.70 -7.24 -11.39
N THR A 314 -3.23 -7.83 -12.46
CA THR A 314 -2.60 -7.77 -13.79
C THR A 314 -2.56 -6.33 -14.31
N SER A 315 -3.62 -5.56 -14.08
CA SER A 315 -3.70 -4.15 -14.48
C SER A 315 -2.68 -3.31 -13.71
N PHE A 316 -2.52 -3.49 -12.39
CA PHE A 316 -1.49 -2.79 -11.63
C PHE A 316 -0.07 -3.17 -12.07
N LYS A 317 0.19 -4.44 -12.39
CA LYS A 317 1.48 -4.87 -12.96
C LYS A 317 1.79 -4.18 -14.28
N ILE A 318 0.80 -4.05 -15.17
CA ILE A 318 0.97 -3.31 -16.43
C ILE A 318 1.19 -1.82 -16.13
N ALA A 319 0.43 -1.23 -15.22
CA ALA A 319 0.58 0.17 -14.84
C ALA A 319 1.98 0.49 -14.31
N ALA A 320 2.51 -0.36 -13.42
CA ALA A 320 3.87 -0.25 -12.87
C ALA A 320 4.94 -0.48 -13.95
N ARG A 321 4.71 -1.34 -14.94
CA ARG A 321 5.64 -1.54 -16.07
C ARG A 321 5.67 -0.34 -17.03
N GLU A 322 4.52 0.27 -17.31
CA GLU A 322 4.44 1.46 -18.17
C GLU A 322 5.01 2.71 -17.47
N ASN A 323 4.78 2.83 -16.17
CA ASN A 323 5.36 3.87 -15.32
C ASN A 323 5.97 3.27 -14.05
N PRO A 324 7.27 2.93 -14.07
CA PRO A 324 7.98 2.39 -12.91
C PRO A 324 8.11 3.36 -11.73
N HIS A 325 7.83 4.65 -11.94
CA HIS A 325 7.81 5.68 -10.89
C HIS A 325 6.41 5.93 -10.32
N SER A 326 5.40 5.14 -10.72
CA SER A 326 4.04 5.22 -10.18
C SER A 326 3.96 4.57 -8.79
N VAL A 327 4.11 5.39 -7.75
CA VAL A 327 3.97 5.00 -6.35
C VAL A 327 2.59 4.37 -6.13
N GLU A 328 1.55 4.95 -6.72
CA GLU A 328 0.16 4.51 -6.60
C GLU A 328 -0.07 3.13 -7.24
N ALA A 329 0.50 2.84 -8.41
CA ALA A 329 0.39 1.52 -9.03
C ALA A 329 1.12 0.45 -8.22
N LEU A 330 2.34 0.75 -7.76
CA LEU A 330 3.14 -0.18 -6.96
C LEU A 330 2.51 -0.43 -5.58
N SER A 331 2.02 0.61 -4.90
CA SER A 331 1.35 0.47 -3.61
C SER A 331 0.08 -0.36 -3.73
N ASN A 332 -0.73 -0.11 -4.76
CA ASN A 332 -1.99 -0.81 -4.97
C ASN A 332 -1.76 -2.27 -5.38
N GLN A 333 -0.72 -2.54 -6.18
CA GLN A 333 -0.24 -3.90 -6.45
C GLN A 333 0.17 -4.61 -5.15
N GLY A 334 0.97 -3.96 -4.31
CA GLY A 334 1.44 -4.51 -3.04
C GLY A 334 0.30 -4.84 -2.07
N ALA A 335 -0.62 -3.88 -1.87
CA ALA A 335 -1.80 -4.07 -1.04
C ALA A 335 -2.69 -5.22 -1.53
N LEU A 336 -2.89 -5.34 -2.85
CA LEU A 336 -3.69 -6.42 -3.42
C LEU A 336 -3.01 -7.80 -3.32
N LEU A 337 -1.68 -7.87 -3.50
CA LEU A 337 -0.89 -9.08 -3.25
C LEU A 337 -1.00 -9.52 -1.79
N GLN A 338 -0.98 -8.56 -0.87
CA GLN A 338 -1.11 -8.82 0.54
C GLN A 338 -2.50 -9.36 0.90
N ALA A 339 -3.56 -8.76 0.34
CA ALA A 339 -4.92 -9.27 0.47
C ALA A 339 -5.10 -10.67 -0.16
N ALA A 340 -4.34 -10.98 -1.22
CA ALA A 340 -4.30 -12.29 -1.84
C ALA A 340 -3.47 -13.33 -1.07
N GLY A 341 -2.82 -12.95 0.04
CA GLY A 341 -2.02 -13.86 0.87
C GLY A 341 -0.58 -14.08 0.42
N ASP A 342 -0.04 -13.20 -0.44
CA ASP A 342 1.34 -13.24 -0.94
C ASP A 342 2.22 -12.12 -0.33
N PRO A 343 2.46 -12.10 1.00
CA PRO A 343 3.13 -10.98 1.66
C PRO A 343 4.60 -10.85 1.25
N LYS A 344 5.24 -11.91 0.76
CA LYS A 344 6.61 -11.87 0.23
C LYS A 344 6.71 -11.00 -1.04
N GLN A 345 5.86 -11.27 -2.04
CA GLN A 345 5.82 -10.47 -3.26
C GLN A 345 5.30 -9.05 -2.97
N ALA A 346 4.32 -8.92 -2.06
CA ALA A 346 3.85 -7.61 -1.62
C ALA A 346 5.02 -6.77 -1.07
N LEU A 347 5.83 -7.33 -0.17
CA LEU A 347 6.96 -6.62 0.42
C LEU A 347 7.99 -6.16 -0.62
N GLU A 348 8.32 -6.99 -1.61
CA GLU A 348 9.24 -6.61 -2.68
C GLU A 348 8.73 -5.41 -3.48
N VAL A 349 7.45 -5.41 -3.85
CA VAL A 349 6.83 -4.32 -4.62
C VAL A 349 6.67 -3.05 -3.77
N LEU A 350 6.28 -3.19 -2.50
CA LEU A 350 6.13 -2.08 -1.58
C LEU A 350 7.48 -1.42 -1.24
N LYS A 351 8.57 -2.20 -1.14
CA LYS A 351 9.93 -1.64 -0.98
C LYS A 351 10.36 -0.82 -2.18
N LYS A 352 10.00 -1.23 -3.41
CA LYS A 352 10.21 -0.41 -4.62
C LYS A 352 9.44 0.90 -4.52
N ALA A 353 8.17 0.87 -4.13
CA ALA A 353 7.36 2.08 -3.94
C ALA A 353 7.95 3.02 -2.88
N GLY A 354 8.38 2.46 -1.73
CA GLY A 354 8.98 3.25 -0.63
C GLY A 354 10.33 3.88 -1.00
N GLY A 355 11.08 3.28 -1.92
CA GLY A 355 12.28 3.91 -2.49
C GLY A 355 11.98 5.14 -3.34
N LEU A 356 10.79 5.23 -3.93
CA LEU A 356 10.37 6.38 -4.75
C LEU A 356 9.80 7.53 -3.90
N ASP A 357 9.04 7.21 -2.85
CA ASP A 357 8.53 8.17 -1.87
C ASP A 357 8.76 7.67 -0.43
N PRO A 358 9.90 8.01 0.18
CA PRO A 358 10.21 7.64 1.56
C PRO A 358 9.37 8.37 2.62
N THR A 359 8.50 9.30 2.23
CA THR A 359 7.68 10.11 3.16
C THR A 359 6.22 9.64 3.22
N ASP A 360 5.85 8.68 2.36
CA ASP A 360 4.51 8.10 2.30
C ASP A 360 4.26 7.20 3.53
N LYS A 361 3.41 7.67 4.44
CA LYS A 361 3.12 7.00 5.71
C LYS A 361 2.30 5.72 5.49
N LEU A 362 1.44 5.71 4.48
CA LEU A 362 0.68 4.53 4.11
C LEU A 362 1.63 3.44 3.62
N LEU A 363 2.64 3.77 2.81
CA LEU A 363 3.64 2.79 2.38
C LEU A 363 4.42 2.20 3.56
N HIS A 364 4.81 3.02 4.53
CA HIS A 364 5.45 2.51 5.75
C HIS A 364 4.53 1.53 6.51
N GLY A 365 3.24 1.84 6.62
CA GLY A 365 2.25 0.95 7.21
C GLY A 365 2.10 -0.37 6.45
N LEU A 366 1.97 -0.32 5.12
CA LEU A 366 1.87 -1.50 4.26
C LEU A 366 3.13 -2.39 4.35
N VAL A 367 4.33 -1.80 4.36
CA VAL A 367 5.59 -2.53 4.52
C VAL A 367 5.64 -3.24 5.88
N ARG A 368 5.33 -2.55 6.98
CA ARG A 368 5.28 -3.16 8.32
C ARG A 368 4.29 -4.31 8.37
N GLN A 369 3.10 -4.13 7.78
CA GLN A 369 2.07 -5.15 7.76
C GLN A 369 2.50 -6.39 6.95
N ALA A 370 3.16 -6.19 5.80
CA ALA A 370 3.71 -7.29 5.00
C ALA A 370 4.86 -8.02 5.72
N GLU A 371 5.77 -7.29 6.39
CA GLU A 371 6.84 -7.89 7.19
C GLU A 371 6.30 -8.70 8.37
N ALA A 372 5.28 -8.18 9.07
CA ALA A 372 4.59 -8.88 10.14
C ALA A 372 3.93 -10.18 9.61
N ALA A 373 3.26 -10.14 8.46
CA ALA A 373 2.65 -11.31 7.85
C ALA A 373 3.69 -12.39 7.44
N ILE A 374 4.86 -12.00 6.95
CA ILE A 374 5.97 -12.93 6.65
C ILE A 374 6.51 -13.56 7.94
N GLY A 375 6.67 -12.77 9.00
CA GLY A 375 7.09 -13.26 10.32
C GLY A 375 6.10 -14.30 10.86
N GLN A 376 4.81 -13.96 10.88
CA GLN A 376 3.73 -14.82 11.36
C GLN A 376 3.60 -16.13 10.57
N SER A 377 3.82 -16.10 9.25
CA SER A 377 3.74 -17.31 8.41
C SER A 377 4.86 -18.32 8.69
N LYS A 378 5.93 -17.90 9.38
CA LYS A 378 7.06 -18.77 9.75
C LYS A 378 6.96 -19.30 11.18
N ASP A 379 5.91 -18.92 11.91
CA ASP A 379 5.96 -18.95 13.37
C ASP A 379 5.19 -20.14 13.97
N LEU A 380 5.95 -21.13 14.45
CA LEU A 380 5.47 -22.20 15.31
C LEU A 380 4.88 -21.66 16.62
N GLU A 381 5.34 -20.50 17.11
CA GLU A 381 4.81 -19.87 18.32
C GLU A 381 3.41 -19.30 18.09
N ARG A 382 3.13 -18.74 16.90
CA ARG A 382 1.77 -18.33 16.53
C ARG A 382 0.81 -19.52 16.44
N GLN A 383 1.24 -20.64 15.86
CA GLN A 383 0.43 -21.85 15.88
C GLN A 383 0.17 -22.32 17.30
N ARG A 384 1.19 -22.34 18.17
CA ARG A 384 1.01 -22.65 19.60
C ARG A 384 0.08 -21.65 20.30
N TYR A 385 0.14 -20.36 19.98
CA TYR A 385 -0.76 -19.34 20.53
C TYR A 385 -2.20 -19.58 20.10
N ILE A 386 -2.44 -19.82 18.81
CA ILE A 386 -3.77 -20.16 18.28
C ILE A 386 -4.27 -21.44 18.96
N ASP A 387 -3.44 -22.49 19.03
CA ASP A 387 -3.80 -23.78 19.63
C ASP A 387 -4.13 -23.65 21.11
N GLN A 388 -3.30 -22.92 21.86
CA GLN A 388 -3.53 -22.68 23.28
C GLN A 388 -4.78 -21.83 23.51
N THR A 389 -4.99 -20.79 22.71
CA THR A 389 -6.18 -19.94 22.80
C THR A 389 -7.45 -20.73 22.46
N VAL A 390 -7.43 -21.52 21.38
CA VAL A 390 -8.55 -22.41 21.03
C VAL A 390 -8.82 -23.42 22.13
N LYS A 391 -7.78 -24.05 22.70
CA LYS A 391 -7.91 -25.00 23.81
C LYS A 391 -8.53 -24.36 25.05
N ASP A 392 -8.07 -23.19 25.44
CA ASP A 392 -8.60 -22.44 26.60
C ASP A 392 -10.07 -22.04 26.38
N LEU A 393 -10.42 -21.59 25.17
CA LEU A 393 -11.79 -21.21 24.81
C LEU A 393 -12.73 -22.42 24.73
N ALA A 394 -12.27 -23.53 24.15
CA ALA A 394 -13.04 -24.78 24.07
C ALA A 394 -13.26 -25.38 25.47
N ALA A 395 -12.25 -25.33 26.35
CA ALA A 395 -12.38 -25.77 27.74
C ALA A 395 -13.44 -24.94 28.48
N ARG A 396 -13.42 -23.60 28.34
CA ARG A 396 -14.46 -22.73 28.91
C ARG A 396 -15.87 -23.06 28.40
N PHE A 397 -16.01 -23.34 27.10
CA PHE A 397 -17.31 -23.74 26.54
C PHE A 397 -17.81 -25.05 27.14
N ARG A 398 -16.95 -26.07 27.21
CA ARG A 398 -17.29 -27.38 27.77
C ARG A 398 -17.59 -27.29 29.27
N GLU A 399 -16.83 -26.50 30.03
CA GLU A 399 -17.12 -26.25 31.45
C GLU A 399 -18.45 -25.53 31.67
N ASN A 400 -18.79 -24.55 30.83
CA ASN A 400 -20.08 -23.87 30.85
C ASN A 400 -21.25 -24.78 30.41
N GLN A 401 -21.00 -25.83 29.62
CA GLN A 401 -22.00 -26.86 29.30
C GLN A 401 -22.16 -27.92 30.40
N ALA A 402 -21.07 -28.30 31.08
CA ALA A 402 -21.04 -29.41 32.04
C ALA A 402 -21.51 -29.04 33.45
N LYS A 403 -21.73 -27.75 33.74
CA LYS A 403 -22.07 -27.26 35.07
C LYS A 403 -23.40 -26.48 35.05
N THR A 404 -24.40 -27.02 35.73
CA THR A 404 -25.32 -26.21 36.57
C THR A 404 -24.78 -26.34 37.99
N PRO A 405 -23.76 -25.58 38.43
CA PRO A 405 -23.23 -25.79 39.77
C PRO A 405 -23.94 -24.84 40.71
N ALA A 406 -24.38 -25.33 41.86
CA ALA A 406 -24.84 -24.50 42.98
C ALA A 406 -23.77 -23.51 43.51
N ASN A 407 -22.56 -23.48 42.92
CA ASN A 407 -21.39 -22.69 43.30
C ASN A 407 -20.68 -22.01 42.09
N ALA A 408 -21.38 -21.68 40.99
CA ALA A 408 -20.78 -20.84 39.93
C ALA A 408 -20.49 -19.44 40.51
N ASP A 409 -19.26 -18.94 40.34
CA ASP A 409 -18.94 -17.55 40.70
C ASP A 409 -19.70 -16.61 39.76
N ASP A 410 -20.76 -16.01 40.29
CA ASP A 410 -21.71 -15.14 39.61
C ASP A 410 -21.22 -13.69 39.45
N TRP A 411 -20.09 -13.35 40.09
CA TRP A 411 -19.67 -11.96 40.27
C TRP A 411 -18.40 -11.62 39.52
N THR A 412 -17.43 -12.54 39.47
CA THR A 412 -16.11 -12.27 38.91
C THR A 412 -16.18 -12.05 37.40
N SER A 413 -15.61 -10.94 36.93
CA SER A 413 -15.53 -10.58 35.52
C SER A 413 -14.68 -11.59 34.75
N PRO A 414 -15.16 -12.09 33.59
CA PRO A 414 -14.30 -12.86 32.70
C PRO A 414 -13.22 -11.96 32.08
N PRO A 415 -12.12 -12.54 31.54
CA PRO A 415 -11.15 -11.81 30.72
C PRO A 415 -11.82 -10.96 29.64
N MET A 416 -11.42 -9.68 29.54
CA MET A 416 -11.94 -8.79 28.52
C MET A 416 -11.28 -9.10 27.17
N VAL A 417 -12.08 -9.70 26.30
CA VAL A 417 -11.67 -10.07 24.95
C VAL A 417 -12.48 -9.24 23.95
N VAL A 418 -11.77 -8.63 23.00
CA VAL A 418 -12.34 -7.89 21.89
C VAL A 418 -12.08 -8.65 20.59
N SER A 419 -13.10 -8.84 19.76
CA SER A 419 -12.90 -9.29 18.39
C SER A 419 -13.00 -8.10 17.46
N ILE A 420 -12.04 -7.94 16.55
CA ILE A 420 -12.10 -6.90 15.51
C ILE A 420 -12.49 -7.61 14.23
N LEU A 421 -13.67 -7.30 13.70
CA LEU A 421 -14.04 -7.75 12.36
C LEU A 421 -13.24 -6.96 11.33
N ASN A 422 -13.08 -7.52 10.12
CA ASN A 422 -12.39 -6.83 9.03
C ASN A 422 -12.98 -5.42 8.85
N LEU A 423 -12.12 -4.42 8.97
CA LEU A 423 -12.49 -3.05 8.66
C LEU A 423 -12.76 -2.99 7.16
N GLN A 424 -13.97 -2.60 6.79
CA GLN A 424 -14.35 -2.52 5.38
C GLN A 424 -13.71 -1.29 4.76
N GLU A 425 -13.08 -1.46 3.60
CA GLU A 425 -12.58 -0.34 2.81
C GLU A 425 -13.60 -0.06 1.72
N GLU A 426 -14.33 1.03 1.84
CA GLU A 426 -15.24 1.43 0.78
C GLU A 426 -14.43 1.83 -0.46
N ALA A 427 -15.03 1.61 -1.63
CA ALA A 427 -14.41 2.02 -2.88
C ALA A 427 -14.25 3.55 -2.92
N GLY A 428 -13.07 4.05 -2.56
CA GLY A 428 -12.70 5.45 -2.82
C GLY A 428 -12.72 5.78 -4.32
N ASP A 429 -12.59 7.07 -4.65
CA ASP A 429 -12.54 7.55 -6.04
C ASP A 429 -11.55 6.70 -6.86
N PRO A 430 -12.00 5.91 -7.86
CA PRO A 430 -11.13 5.02 -8.63
C PRO A 430 -9.99 5.75 -9.34
N LEU A 431 -10.09 7.07 -9.51
CA LEU A 431 -9.06 7.92 -10.10
C LEU A 431 -7.88 8.18 -9.15
N THR A 432 -8.10 8.15 -7.84
CA THR A 432 -7.07 8.49 -6.83
C THR A 432 -6.93 7.46 -5.71
N ALA A 433 -7.76 6.41 -5.71
CA ALA A 433 -7.82 5.43 -4.63
C ALA A 433 -6.48 4.72 -4.40
N ARG A 434 -6.08 4.70 -3.14
CA ARG A 434 -4.99 3.90 -2.59
C ARG A 434 -5.59 2.74 -1.82
N LEU A 435 -5.10 1.52 -2.07
CA LEU A 435 -5.62 0.31 -1.44
C LEU A 435 -4.88 0.01 -0.13
N GLY A 436 -5.55 -0.73 0.76
CA GLY A 436 -4.93 -1.33 1.94
C GLY A 436 -4.94 -0.42 3.17
N VAL A 437 -5.64 0.71 3.12
CA VAL A 437 -5.79 1.64 4.24
C VAL A 437 -6.48 0.94 5.42
N ALA A 438 -7.58 0.23 5.15
CA ALA A 438 -8.32 -0.46 6.20
C ALA A 438 -7.54 -1.66 6.76
N GLY A 439 -6.76 -2.34 5.89
CA GLY A 439 -5.90 -3.45 6.29
C GLY A 439 -4.81 -3.01 7.26
N VAL A 440 -4.09 -1.93 6.94
CA VAL A 440 -3.06 -1.37 7.83
C VAL A 440 -3.68 -0.86 9.12
N LEU A 441 -4.80 -0.11 9.04
CA LEU A 441 -5.48 0.40 10.23
C LEU A 441 -5.95 -0.74 11.15
N HIS A 442 -6.47 -1.83 10.59
CA HIS A 442 -6.86 -3.01 11.36
C HIS A 442 -5.67 -3.62 12.09
N HIS A 443 -4.53 -3.78 11.42
CA HIS A 443 -3.31 -4.32 12.02
C HIS A 443 -2.75 -3.41 13.13
N ASP A 444 -2.62 -2.10 12.85
CA ASP A 444 -2.12 -1.14 13.84
C ASP A 444 -3.07 -1.04 15.05
N LEU A 445 -4.38 -1.17 14.84
CA LEU A 445 -5.38 -1.21 15.92
C LEU A 445 -5.24 -2.44 16.81
N GLN A 446 -4.95 -3.61 16.23
CA GLN A 446 -4.67 -4.83 17.01
C GLN A 446 -3.45 -4.64 17.92
N ILE A 447 -2.37 -4.07 17.37
CA ILE A 447 -1.14 -3.78 18.14
C ILE A 447 -1.42 -2.78 19.26
N ALA A 448 -2.12 -1.67 18.96
CA ALA A 448 -2.45 -0.64 19.93
C ALA A 448 -3.34 -1.16 21.08
N LEU A 449 -4.32 -2.02 20.78
CA LEU A 449 -5.17 -2.66 21.79
C LEU A 449 -4.39 -3.64 22.67
N ALA A 450 -3.53 -4.47 22.06
CA ALA A 450 -2.67 -5.38 22.80
C ALA A 450 -1.72 -4.63 23.75
N GLY A 451 -1.15 -3.51 23.30
CA GLY A 451 -0.32 -2.61 24.12
C GLY A 451 -1.07 -2.01 25.32
N LYS A 452 -2.41 -1.94 25.27
CA LYS A 452 -3.29 -1.51 26.36
C LYS A 452 -3.82 -2.66 27.23
N GLY A 453 -3.30 -3.87 27.05
CA GLY A 453 -3.70 -5.05 27.82
C GLY A 453 -5.07 -5.62 27.43
N VAL A 454 -5.64 -5.19 26.30
CA VAL A 454 -6.90 -5.73 25.77
C VAL A 454 -6.58 -6.97 24.93
N GLN A 455 -7.17 -8.12 25.28
CA GLN A 455 -6.97 -9.33 24.48
C GLN A 455 -7.76 -9.22 23.17
N VAL A 456 -7.08 -9.38 22.04
CA VAL A 456 -7.72 -9.40 20.73
C VAL A 456 -7.69 -10.82 20.16
N VAL A 457 -8.87 -11.35 19.82
CA VAL A 457 -8.99 -12.67 19.21
C VAL A 457 -9.07 -12.54 17.70
N GLU A 458 -8.12 -13.17 17.02
CA GLU A 458 -8.07 -13.25 15.57
C GLU A 458 -9.12 -14.20 15.00
N ARG A 459 -9.55 -13.94 13.76
CA ARG A 459 -10.49 -14.79 13.03
C ARG A 459 -10.05 -16.25 12.93
N ALA A 460 -8.75 -16.51 12.73
CA ALA A 460 -8.23 -17.87 12.62
C ALA A 460 -8.47 -18.70 13.90
N VAL A 461 -8.48 -18.04 15.07
CA VAL A 461 -8.82 -18.68 16.35
C VAL A 461 -10.30 -19.03 16.38
N ILE A 462 -11.18 -18.14 15.89
CA ILE A 462 -12.63 -18.40 15.81
C ILE A 462 -12.92 -19.57 14.88
N ASP A 463 -12.37 -19.56 13.67
CA ASP A 463 -12.60 -20.61 12.67
C ASP A 463 -12.10 -21.97 13.18
N LYS A 464 -10.91 -22.00 13.81
CA LYS A 464 -10.35 -23.22 14.40
C LYS A 464 -11.13 -23.67 15.64
N LEU A 465 -11.64 -22.76 16.46
CA LEU A 465 -12.51 -23.07 17.59
C LEU A 465 -13.81 -23.73 17.12
N LEU A 466 -14.45 -23.21 16.08
CA LEU A 466 -15.66 -23.81 15.52
C LEU A 466 -15.40 -25.23 15.00
N ALA A 467 -14.26 -25.45 14.34
CA ALA A 467 -13.84 -26.78 13.91
C ALA A 467 -13.58 -27.73 15.08
N GLU A 468 -12.86 -27.28 16.12
CA GLU A 468 -12.57 -28.05 17.34
C GLU A 468 -13.83 -28.42 18.12
N LEU A 469 -14.86 -27.57 18.08
CA LEU A 469 -16.13 -27.82 18.77
C LEU A 469 -17.06 -28.80 18.01
N ASN A 470 -16.73 -29.21 16.78
CA ASN A 470 -17.48 -30.17 15.97
C ASN A 470 -19.00 -29.88 15.91
N LEU A 471 -19.39 -28.60 15.85
CA LEU A 471 -20.80 -28.20 15.81
C LEU A 471 -21.36 -28.42 14.40
N GLY A 472 -22.33 -29.33 14.26
CA GLY A 472 -23.06 -29.56 13.01
C GLY A 472 -24.03 -28.42 12.67
N SER A 473 -24.42 -28.31 11.40
CA SER A 473 -25.35 -27.28 10.89
C SER A 473 -26.68 -27.20 11.64
N SER A 474 -27.20 -28.33 12.16
CA SER A 474 -28.43 -28.36 12.96
C SER A 474 -28.26 -27.80 14.38
N ALA A 475 -27.07 -27.92 14.99
CA ALA A 475 -26.80 -27.34 16.31
C ALA A 475 -26.60 -25.81 16.22
N LEU A 476 -26.09 -25.33 15.09
CA LEU A 476 -25.96 -23.90 14.80
C LEU A 476 -27.29 -23.20 14.49
N ALA A 477 -28.37 -23.95 14.23
CA ALA A 477 -29.69 -23.42 13.93
C ALA A 477 -30.58 -23.24 15.18
N ASP A 478 -30.20 -23.78 16.33
CA ASP A 478 -30.93 -23.67 17.59
C ASP A 478 -30.67 -22.31 18.28
N PRO A 479 -31.69 -21.49 18.57
CA PRO A 479 -31.53 -20.16 19.19
C PRO A 479 -30.81 -20.18 20.55
N ASP A 480 -31.04 -21.20 21.38
CA ASP A 480 -30.37 -21.34 22.68
C ASP A 480 -28.89 -21.71 22.51
N THR A 481 -28.58 -22.57 21.54
CA THR A 481 -27.21 -22.89 21.14
C THR A 481 -26.53 -21.70 20.49
N GLN A 482 -27.22 -20.85 19.73
CA GLN A 482 -26.69 -19.60 19.19
C GLN A 482 -26.39 -18.56 20.27
N LEU A 483 -27.24 -18.40 21.29
CA LEU A 483 -26.99 -17.54 22.45
C LEU A 483 -25.81 -18.06 23.29
N LYS A 484 -25.73 -19.37 23.49
CA LYS A 484 -24.57 -20.03 24.15
C LYS A 484 -23.31 -19.91 23.29
N LEU A 485 -23.41 -20.02 21.97
CA LEU A 485 -22.31 -19.84 21.03
C LEU A 485 -21.86 -18.37 20.98
N GLY A 486 -22.80 -17.42 21.11
CA GLY A 486 -22.54 -15.99 21.28
C GLY A 486 -21.74 -15.71 22.56
N ARG A 487 -22.06 -16.39 23.67
CA ARG A 487 -21.21 -16.41 24.89
C ARG A 487 -19.83 -17.08 24.69
N VAL A 488 -19.64 -17.80 23.59
CA VAL A 488 -18.46 -18.67 23.29
C VAL A 488 -17.63 -18.17 22.12
N MET A 489 -18.12 -17.15 21.39
CA MET A 489 -17.35 -16.37 20.42
C MET A 489 -16.15 -15.63 21.03
N ALA A 490 -15.81 -15.94 22.29
CA ALA A 490 -14.65 -15.55 23.07
C ALA A 490 -14.58 -14.07 23.40
N ALA A 491 -15.18 -13.20 22.59
CA ALA A 491 -15.18 -11.76 22.74
C ALA A 491 -16.45 -11.26 23.44
N ARG A 492 -16.26 -10.48 24.50
CA ARG A 492 -17.34 -9.73 25.16
C ARG A 492 -17.79 -8.55 24.31
N LEU A 493 -16.88 -8.03 23.48
CA LEU A 493 -17.10 -6.88 22.61
C LEU A 493 -16.63 -7.19 21.19
N MET A 494 -17.42 -6.78 20.19
CA MET A 494 -17.06 -6.83 18.78
C MET A 494 -16.86 -5.43 18.23
N ALA A 495 -15.67 -5.15 17.69
CA ALA A 495 -15.38 -3.94 16.95
C ALA A 495 -15.63 -4.16 15.46
N THR A 496 -16.47 -3.32 14.87
CA THR A 496 -16.81 -3.32 13.44
C THR A 496 -16.62 -1.91 12.90
N GLY A 497 -16.29 -1.77 11.63
CA GLY A 497 -16.03 -0.43 11.10
C GLY A 497 -15.56 -0.45 9.68
N GLY A 498 -15.15 0.71 9.22
CA GLY A 498 -14.64 0.87 7.87
C GLY A 498 -13.98 2.21 7.63
N VAL A 499 -13.28 2.29 6.51
CA VAL A 499 -12.71 3.51 5.97
C VAL A 499 -13.55 3.95 4.80
N HIS A 500 -14.13 5.13 4.92
CA HIS A 500 -15.00 5.73 3.93
C HIS A 500 -14.32 6.92 3.28
N PRO A 501 -14.40 7.12 1.96
CA PRO A 501 -13.94 8.34 1.34
C PRO A 501 -14.75 9.54 1.85
N ASN A 502 -14.08 10.68 1.97
CA ASN A 502 -14.68 11.97 2.33
C ASN A 502 -14.19 13.06 1.35
N ALA A 503 -14.82 14.23 1.37
CA ALA A 503 -14.46 15.32 0.46
C ALA A 503 -12.97 15.71 0.56
N GLY A 504 -12.36 16.02 -0.59
CA GLY A 504 -10.99 16.56 -0.65
C GLY A 504 -9.86 15.53 -0.43
N ASN A 505 -10.00 14.29 -0.92
CA ASN A 505 -9.05 13.19 -0.69
C ASN A 505 -8.80 12.88 0.79
N GLN A 506 -9.76 13.22 1.66
CA GLN A 506 -9.76 12.81 3.04
C GLN A 506 -10.54 11.49 3.16
N SER A 507 -10.29 10.76 4.23
CA SER A 507 -11.07 9.56 4.55
C SER A 507 -11.58 9.66 5.97
N LEU A 508 -12.70 8.99 6.25
CA LEU A 508 -13.27 8.87 7.59
C LEU A 508 -13.14 7.42 8.02
N ALA A 509 -12.34 7.16 9.05
CA ALA A 509 -12.35 5.87 9.73
C ALA A 509 -13.50 5.86 10.73
N THR A 510 -14.40 4.89 10.64
CA THR A 510 -15.50 4.71 11.58
C THR A 510 -15.33 3.39 12.32
N LEU A 511 -15.68 3.37 13.60
CA LEU A 511 -15.61 2.19 14.44
C LEU A 511 -16.82 2.14 15.36
N ARG A 512 -17.42 0.95 15.49
CA ARG A 512 -18.52 0.64 16.39
C ARG A 512 -18.14 -0.56 17.22
N LEU A 513 -18.25 -0.40 18.53
CA LEU A 513 -18.04 -1.45 19.51
C LEU A 513 -19.41 -1.95 19.98
N VAL A 514 -19.70 -3.21 19.74
CA VAL A 514 -20.98 -3.87 20.03
C VAL A 514 -20.78 -4.88 21.14
N ASP A 515 -21.67 -4.84 22.13
CA ASP A 515 -21.74 -5.83 23.20
C ASP A 515 -22.44 -7.09 22.71
N VAL A 516 -21.76 -8.23 22.80
CA VAL A 516 -22.24 -9.49 22.21
C VAL A 516 -23.43 -10.07 22.98
N GLU A 517 -23.51 -9.79 24.29
CA GLU A 517 -24.57 -10.33 25.16
C GLU A 517 -25.86 -9.52 25.01
N THR A 518 -25.75 -8.20 24.94
CA THR A 518 -26.91 -7.29 24.89
C THR A 518 -27.26 -6.84 23.48
N THR A 519 -26.41 -7.10 22.48
CA THR A 519 -26.45 -6.54 21.12
C THR A 519 -26.38 -5.00 21.06
N GLY A 520 -26.16 -4.34 22.20
CA GLY A 520 -26.13 -2.89 22.31
C GLY A 520 -24.83 -2.29 21.78
N ILE A 521 -24.91 -1.06 21.27
CA ILE A 521 -23.73 -0.30 20.86
C ILE A 521 -23.07 0.27 22.13
N ALA A 522 -21.95 -0.31 22.52
CA ALA A 522 -21.14 0.15 23.64
C ALA A 522 -20.46 1.49 23.34
N MET A 523 -19.98 1.67 22.11
CA MET A 523 -19.32 2.90 21.65
C MET A 523 -19.40 3.03 20.13
N SER A 524 -19.45 4.28 19.65
CA SER A 524 -19.19 4.63 18.26
C SER A 524 -18.13 5.73 18.24
N ALA A 525 -17.10 5.56 17.40
CA ALA A 525 -16.02 6.51 17.21
C ALA A 525 -15.83 6.76 15.71
N SER A 526 -15.33 7.95 15.38
CA SER A 526 -14.98 8.32 14.02
C SER A 526 -13.77 9.24 14.03
N GLU A 527 -12.80 8.96 13.16
CA GLU A 527 -11.56 9.73 13.02
C GLU A 527 -11.40 10.21 11.58
N ARG A 528 -11.11 11.51 11.42
CA ARG A 528 -10.84 12.09 10.11
C ARG A 528 -9.37 11.88 9.77
N MET A 529 -9.13 11.44 8.54
CA MET A 529 -7.81 11.11 8.03
C MET A 529 -7.48 12.00 6.84
N SER A 530 -6.27 12.55 6.84
CA SER A 530 -5.69 13.26 5.69
C SER A 530 -5.38 12.31 4.52
N ALA A 531 -4.99 12.86 3.37
CA ALA A 531 -4.63 12.08 2.18
C ALA A 531 -3.42 11.14 2.38
N ASN A 532 -2.47 11.51 3.24
CA ASN A 532 -1.36 10.65 3.69
C ASN A 532 -1.50 10.39 5.20
N PRO A 533 -2.38 9.46 5.62
CA PRO A 533 -2.74 9.31 7.02
C PRO A 533 -1.67 8.58 7.81
N ASP A 534 -1.51 9.00 9.06
CA ASP A 534 -0.74 8.27 10.06
C ASP A 534 -1.63 7.22 10.71
N LEU A 535 -1.72 6.04 10.10
CA LEU A 535 -2.65 4.99 10.52
C LEU A 535 -2.34 4.45 11.91
N ALA A 536 -1.07 4.50 12.34
CA ALA A 536 -0.67 4.13 13.69
C ALA A 536 -1.24 5.11 14.72
N GLN A 537 -1.19 6.41 14.45
CA GLN A 537 -1.81 7.43 15.31
C GLN A 537 -3.34 7.29 15.36
N THR A 538 -3.98 7.06 14.21
CA THR A 538 -5.43 6.82 14.15
C THR A 538 -5.82 5.58 14.95
N ALA A 539 -5.08 4.49 14.80
CA ALA A 539 -5.27 3.25 15.57
C ALA A 539 -5.12 3.49 17.07
N GLU A 540 -4.12 4.27 17.49
CA GLU A 540 -3.89 4.60 18.91
C GLU A 540 -5.06 5.39 19.51
N SER A 541 -5.62 6.36 18.76
CA SER A 541 -6.81 7.11 19.18
C SER A 541 -8.02 6.19 19.36
N LEU A 542 -8.29 5.33 18.36
CA LEU A 542 -9.40 4.38 18.41
C LEU A 542 -9.22 3.35 19.54
N ALA A 543 -8.00 2.84 19.75
CA ALA A 543 -7.68 1.94 20.85
C ALA A 543 -7.85 2.61 22.21
N ALA A 544 -7.48 3.90 22.33
CA ALA A 544 -7.70 4.67 23.55
C ALA A 544 -9.20 4.86 23.85
N ALA A 545 -10.02 5.11 22.82
CA ALA A 545 -11.47 5.21 22.94
C ALA A 545 -12.10 3.87 23.38
N ILE A 546 -11.65 2.75 22.81
CA ILE A 546 -12.08 1.40 23.24
C ILE A 546 -11.67 1.15 24.69
N ALA A 547 -10.40 1.35 25.03
CA ALA A 547 -9.89 1.09 26.38
C ALA A 547 -10.59 1.96 27.43
N LYS A 548 -10.89 3.22 27.11
CA LYS A 548 -11.71 4.10 27.95
C LYS A 548 -13.12 3.56 28.12
N THR A 549 -13.80 3.19 27.03
CA THR A 549 -15.15 2.61 27.07
C THR A 549 -15.19 1.33 27.92
N ILE A 550 -14.18 0.47 27.78
CA ILE A 550 -14.03 -0.75 28.59
C ILE A 550 -13.95 -0.41 30.07
N ARG A 551 -13.09 0.54 30.46
CA ARG A 551 -12.97 0.96 31.87
C ARG A 551 -14.27 1.55 32.42
N ASP A 552 -14.91 2.43 31.66
CA ASP A 552 -16.06 3.21 32.12
C ASP A 552 -17.36 2.36 32.19
N LYS A 553 -17.57 1.45 31.24
CA LYS A 553 -18.83 0.66 31.13
C LYS A 553 -18.71 -0.77 31.65
N TYR A 554 -17.49 -1.28 31.79
CA TYR A 554 -17.24 -2.68 32.16
C TYR A 554 -16.20 -2.76 33.30
N PRO A 555 -16.50 -2.19 34.48
CA PRO A 555 -15.59 -2.21 35.61
C PRO A 555 -15.30 -3.65 36.04
N LEU A 556 -14.04 -3.92 36.40
CA LEU A 556 -13.65 -5.25 36.85
C LEU A 556 -14.33 -5.58 38.18
N LYS A 557 -14.99 -6.73 38.21
CA LYS A 557 -15.62 -7.31 39.40
C LYS A 557 -14.89 -8.58 39.78
N GLY A 558 -14.66 -8.79 41.07
CA GLY A 558 -13.94 -9.95 41.56
C GLY A 558 -14.24 -10.24 43.01
N ARG A 559 -13.47 -11.13 43.61
CA ARG A 559 -13.58 -11.52 45.01
C ARG A 559 -12.24 -11.54 45.70
N LEU A 560 -12.25 -11.32 47.01
CA LEU A 560 -11.08 -11.54 47.86
C LEU A 560 -10.83 -13.04 47.99
N ALA A 561 -9.75 -13.54 47.40
CA ALA A 561 -9.32 -14.93 47.51
C ALA A 561 -8.68 -15.22 48.88
N LEU A 562 -7.99 -14.24 49.46
CA LEU A 562 -7.33 -14.32 50.77
C LEU A 562 -7.31 -12.94 51.44
N VAL A 563 -7.50 -12.91 52.77
CA VAL A 563 -7.35 -11.71 53.60
C VAL A 563 -6.52 -12.10 54.83
N GLU A 564 -5.26 -11.67 54.89
CA GLU A 564 -4.34 -11.94 56.01
C GLU A 564 -3.66 -10.65 56.46
N GLY A 565 -4.12 -10.08 57.58
CA GLY A 565 -3.62 -8.80 58.09
C GLY A 565 -3.85 -7.66 57.08
N GLU A 566 -2.74 -7.07 56.61
CA GLU A 566 -2.72 -6.00 55.59
C GLU A 566 -2.57 -6.54 54.15
N THR A 567 -2.29 -7.83 53.99
CA THR A 567 -2.13 -8.46 52.67
C THR A 567 -3.45 -9.04 52.20
N VAL A 568 -3.87 -8.64 51.00
CA VAL A 568 -5.11 -9.12 50.37
C VAL A 568 -4.78 -9.72 49.02
N ILE A 569 -5.37 -10.87 48.68
CA ILE A 569 -5.23 -11.48 47.35
C ILE A 569 -6.59 -11.44 46.65
N LEU A 570 -6.61 -10.96 45.41
CA LEU A 570 -7.76 -10.91 44.52
C LEU A 570 -7.74 -12.14 43.60
N ASN A 571 -8.92 -12.67 43.26
CA ASN A 571 -9.07 -13.69 42.21
C ASN A 571 -9.00 -13.10 40.76
N LEU A 572 -8.53 -11.87 40.63
CA LEU A 572 -8.33 -11.17 39.37
C LEU A 572 -6.83 -10.95 39.17
N GLY A 573 -6.37 -11.02 37.92
CA GLY A 573 -4.96 -10.92 37.56
C GLY A 573 -4.75 -10.28 36.20
N LYS A 574 -3.55 -10.40 35.64
CA LYS A 574 -3.16 -9.80 34.36
C LYS A 574 -4.09 -10.23 33.22
N LYS A 575 -4.52 -11.50 33.19
CA LYS A 575 -5.46 -12.02 32.17
C LYS A 575 -6.85 -11.38 32.25
N HIS A 576 -7.22 -10.83 33.40
CA HIS A 576 -8.49 -10.12 33.60
C HIS A 576 -8.38 -8.63 33.29
N GLY A 577 -7.18 -8.11 33.03
CA GLY A 577 -6.93 -6.68 32.80
C GLY A 577 -6.59 -5.89 34.07
N VAL A 578 -6.23 -6.56 35.18
CA VAL A 578 -5.77 -5.88 36.39
C VAL A 578 -4.37 -5.29 36.17
N ALA A 579 -4.19 -4.02 36.56
CA ALA A 579 -2.92 -3.32 36.51
C ALA A 579 -2.41 -2.95 37.92
N MET A 580 -1.10 -2.79 38.05
CA MET A 580 -0.48 -2.30 39.29
C MET A 580 -0.98 -0.88 39.60
N GLY A 581 -1.24 -0.59 40.88
CA GLY A 581 -1.78 0.69 41.34
C GLY A 581 -3.30 0.84 41.21
N GLN A 582 -3.99 -0.10 40.56
CA GLN A 582 -5.44 -0.07 40.41
C GLN A 582 -6.15 -0.25 41.76
N GLU A 583 -7.23 0.50 41.99
CA GLU A 583 -7.99 0.44 43.24
C GLU A 583 -9.30 -0.33 43.08
N PHE A 584 -9.67 -1.06 44.14
CA PHE A 584 -10.93 -1.77 44.23
C PHE A 584 -11.67 -1.38 45.50
N SER A 585 -12.98 -1.23 45.39
CA SER A 585 -13.90 -1.06 46.52
C SER A 585 -14.32 -2.44 47.03
N VAL A 586 -14.22 -2.66 48.34
CA VAL A 586 -14.71 -3.88 48.98
C VAL A 586 -16.17 -3.66 49.40
N LEU A 587 -17.05 -4.56 48.98
CA LEU A 587 -18.50 -4.43 49.11
C LEU A 587 -19.02 -5.32 50.23
N GLY A 588 -20.02 -4.84 50.96
CA GLY A 588 -20.75 -5.54 52.00
C GLY A 588 -21.73 -6.55 51.43
N LYS A 589 -22.48 -7.21 52.33
CA LYS A 589 -23.55 -8.10 51.88
C LYS A 589 -24.62 -7.28 51.16
N PRO A 590 -25.10 -7.72 49.99
CA PRO A 590 -26.15 -7.02 49.27
C PRO A 590 -27.45 -7.03 50.07
N GLU A 591 -28.04 -5.86 50.29
CA GLU A 591 -29.34 -5.71 50.96
C GLU A 591 -30.41 -5.47 49.90
N PRO A 592 -31.47 -6.30 49.80
CA PRO A 592 -32.50 -6.12 48.78
C PRO A 592 -33.28 -4.81 49.00
N ILE A 593 -33.48 -4.06 47.92
CA ILE A 593 -34.37 -2.89 47.89
C ILE A 593 -35.71 -3.39 47.33
N GLU A 594 -36.72 -3.48 48.20
CA GLU A 594 -38.05 -3.99 47.85
C GLU A 594 -39.08 -2.86 47.73
N LEU A 595 -39.93 -2.96 46.71
CA LEU A 595 -41.13 -2.14 46.56
C LEU A 595 -42.30 -3.03 46.18
N ASN A 596 -43.35 -3.03 47.00
CA ASN A 596 -44.58 -3.82 46.77
C ASN A 596 -44.34 -5.33 46.56
N GLY A 597 -43.42 -5.91 47.32
CA GLY A 597 -43.07 -7.34 47.23
C GLY A 597 -42.22 -7.72 46.00
N LYS A 598 -41.78 -6.74 45.20
CA LYS A 598 -40.84 -6.94 44.10
C LYS A 598 -39.48 -6.33 44.47
N VAL A 599 -38.43 -7.15 44.43
CA VAL A 599 -37.05 -6.68 44.58
C VAL A 599 -36.70 -5.83 43.36
N LEU A 600 -36.51 -4.52 43.57
CA LEU A 600 -36.13 -3.57 42.51
C LEU A 600 -34.62 -3.51 42.29
N GLY A 601 -33.84 -3.88 43.30
CA GLY A 601 -32.38 -3.87 43.24
C GLY A 601 -31.74 -4.31 44.54
N GLN A 602 -30.43 -4.15 44.66
CA GLN A 602 -29.68 -4.42 45.88
C GLN A 602 -28.86 -3.17 46.25
N ARG A 603 -28.89 -2.79 47.52
CA ARG A 603 -28.01 -1.77 48.09
C ARG A 603 -26.69 -2.43 48.49
N GLU A 604 -25.59 -1.89 47.97
CA GLU A 604 -24.25 -2.34 48.31
C GLU A 604 -23.61 -1.35 49.29
N THR A 605 -23.24 -1.82 50.48
CA THR A 605 -22.47 -1.02 51.45
C THR A 605 -20.98 -1.12 51.13
N LYS A 606 -20.22 -0.02 51.26
CA LYS A 606 -18.77 -0.03 51.01
C LYS A 606 -18.02 -0.28 52.31
N LEU A 607 -17.32 -1.41 52.41
CA LEU A 607 -16.53 -1.84 53.58
C LEU A 607 -15.09 -1.30 53.57
N GLY A 608 -14.68 -0.68 52.47
CA GLY A 608 -13.37 -0.08 52.31
C GLY A 608 -12.86 -0.10 50.88
N SER A 609 -11.55 0.09 50.72
CA SER A 609 -10.85 0.00 49.45
C SER A 609 -9.44 -0.54 49.60
N LEU A 610 -8.95 -1.19 48.55
CA LEU A 610 -7.59 -1.71 48.43
C LEU A 610 -6.94 -1.20 47.14
N ARG A 611 -5.61 -1.23 47.10
CA ARG A 611 -4.79 -0.90 45.92
C ARG A 611 -3.92 -2.07 45.54
N VAL A 612 -3.90 -2.43 44.27
CA VAL A 612 -3.07 -3.51 43.72
C VAL A 612 -1.59 -3.14 43.78
N THR A 613 -0.78 -4.00 44.37
CA THR A 613 0.68 -3.83 44.56
C THR A 613 1.49 -4.78 43.70
N LYS A 614 0.95 -5.95 43.36
CA LYS A 614 1.59 -6.94 42.48
C LYS A 614 0.52 -7.68 41.68
N VAL A 615 0.80 -7.97 40.41
CA VAL A 615 -0.13 -8.70 39.53
C VAL A 615 0.56 -9.95 38.99
N GLU A 616 -0.14 -11.07 39.08
CA GLU A 616 0.21 -12.34 38.43
C GLU A 616 -0.85 -12.68 37.37
N ASP A 617 -0.67 -13.76 36.62
CA ASP A 617 -1.54 -14.08 35.48
C ASP A 617 -3.02 -14.25 35.88
N GLY A 618 -3.30 -14.94 36.98
CA GLY A 618 -4.65 -15.26 37.44
C GLY A 618 -5.08 -14.58 38.74
N LEU A 619 -4.17 -13.93 39.45
CA LEU A 619 -4.41 -13.31 40.76
C LEU A 619 -3.60 -12.03 40.92
N ALA A 620 -3.94 -11.22 41.92
CA ALA A 620 -3.24 -9.99 42.24
C ALA A 620 -3.17 -9.79 43.74
N TYR A 621 -2.09 -9.19 44.21
CA TYR A 621 -1.89 -8.79 45.58
C TYR A 621 -2.28 -7.33 45.72
N GLY A 622 -2.98 -7.00 46.80
CA GLY A 622 -3.34 -5.65 47.16
C GLY A 622 -2.89 -5.31 48.57
N ALA A 623 -2.73 -4.01 48.81
CA ALA A 623 -2.60 -3.41 50.13
C ALA A 623 -3.89 -2.67 50.47
N VAL A 624 -4.29 -2.71 51.73
CA VAL A 624 -5.47 -1.99 52.23
C VAL A 624 -5.21 -0.48 52.15
N VAL A 625 -6.16 0.28 51.58
CA VAL A 625 -6.10 1.76 51.53
C VAL A 625 -7.01 2.36 52.59
N ALA A 626 -8.22 1.82 52.73
CA ALA A 626 -9.18 2.25 53.72
C ALA A 626 -10.01 1.04 54.16
N ARG A 627 -10.22 0.88 55.47
CA ARG A 627 -10.98 -0.24 56.03
C ARG A 627 -11.97 0.30 57.04
N THR A 628 -13.25 0.21 56.72
CA THR A 628 -14.35 0.65 57.59
C THR A 628 -15.00 -0.52 58.33
N ALA A 629 -14.73 -1.76 57.91
CA ALA A 629 -15.20 -2.98 58.56
C ALA A 629 -14.24 -4.18 58.32
N ALA A 630 -14.46 -5.29 59.04
CA ALA A 630 -13.78 -6.54 58.77
C ALA A 630 -14.09 -7.05 57.35
N TRP A 631 -13.13 -7.75 56.73
CA TRP A 631 -13.23 -8.26 55.37
C TRP A 631 -13.02 -9.76 55.44
N ASP A 632 -13.89 -10.52 54.77
CA ASP A 632 -13.82 -11.97 54.75
C ASP A 632 -13.35 -12.50 53.40
N LYS A 633 -12.94 -13.78 53.36
CA LYS A 633 -12.75 -14.49 52.09
C LYS A 633 -14.07 -14.51 51.30
N ASN A 634 -13.97 -14.45 49.97
CA ASN A 634 -15.08 -14.35 49.01
C ASN A 634 -15.87 -13.03 49.04
N GLN A 635 -15.44 -12.01 49.78
CA GLN A 635 -16.05 -10.68 49.74
C GLN A 635 -16.02 -10.10 48.31
N ARG A 636 -17.14 -9.53 47.86
CA ARG A 636 -17.25 -8.92 46.53
C ARG A 636 -16.40 -7.65 46.48
N ILE A 637 -15.69 -7.49 45.37
CA ILE A 637 -14.96 -6.27 45.05
C ILE A 637 -15.38 -5.76 43.67
N VAL A 638 -15.35 -4.45 43.51
CA VAL A 638 -15.57 -3.76 42.23
C VAL A 638 -14.49 -2.72 42.03
N GLN A 639 -13.98 -2.61 40.81
CA GLN A 639 -13.03 -1.58 40.42
C GLN A 639 -13.57 -0.20 40.81
N LYS A 640 -12.72 0.62 41.40
CA LYS A 640 -13.02 2.00 41.73
C LYS A 640 -12.69 2.88 40.51
N ASP A 641 -13.57 3.85 40.24
CA ASP A 641 -13.41 4.86 39.19
C ASP A 641 -12.12 5.68 39.33
#